data_AF-A0A010RQR7-F1
#
_entry.id   AF-A0A010RQR7-F1
#
_cell.length_a   1.000
_cell.length_b   1.000
_cell.length_c   1.000
_cell.angle_alpha   90.00
_cell.angle_beta   90.00
_cell.angle_gamma   90.00
#
_symmetry.space_group_name_H-M   'P 1'
#
loop_
_entity.id
_entity.type
_entity.pdbx_description
1 polymer ?
#
loop_
_entity_poly.entity_id
_entity_poly.type
_entity_poly.pdbx_seq_one_letter_code
_entity_poly.pdbx_strand_id
1 'polypeptide(L)'
;MVEQPHLIPDWLQRASEEDRQYYVDTEQSLAEKEHALDERLKETRSLKAFAHFYAQEFVRILSGELIDPEQIFVNARHTFYVGQQKVVQRNRLTLPEFMLNGLYDPASVPLEITLEGEALPSGLTEQDLFEVMGSESMRSLYAEKFEEKYTSEAVLHALQTVLDSRTDLSSFSAKLQGHISDDSLKIVELASQNAGNYSAGEISFDGWKIPFQGMIVYCGPEGEDGACVLYAPDAPGGRVWFEFASFKQLNFHVFDWTRLPEARSYLSRQSHASERERTHTYMRHLQAELPVQWGIKRNAWPSVGHGALRHAVLLNVGWLRGEVEAVIPAGYRSATPYHRQYFARLNTELKALTRLASHEAALISYEKFAYNLVKKMADDLMADNGETVAVNPDLIMVELDGSQEMTLSQLIIKEHHITEESGPIHNPGVYPRIRLLPGHPPMSDLLNQYIVNWSKALRPGEKYIDMLEADYLDKDAPGFALKRDVYVNLQLHEMQRAALSELFSGVLSREHYGRVEQAIDRLRVPEPFNPIETDYPDVPQRDGVYRFHLQSRQVQGVYVFRMMNNGVAEDLLYTPHAPDGRYFRPLAEFARSVKEGGLGGYYCKRVKYTDQRVISDYIEEVDRRSADIDPPALPVNSRVFNFSHCYSEMIRQIINGVDAQTTSLIEVVAKLSYDAAVAAVAVVGCVFPPIGFGLSAVVMAKGVFEGEMAYHEGDYKKVFSSYLDCMLELATMRIGKLGFSQVQKAIAKRLGDTNTCLSVVSACSGTTVDLAVMSALMKEALEEPDSSEQTLLE
;
A
#
# COMPACT_ATOMS: atom_id res chain seq x y z
N MET A 1 -14.60 5.84 36.23
CA MET A 1 -15.12 5.60 34.87
C MET A 1 -16.54 6.12 34.83
N VAL A 2 -16.79 7.19 34.08
CA VAL A 2 -18.14 7.68 33.80
C VAL A 2 -18.53 7.01 32.48
N GLU A 3 -19.48 6.08 32.53
CA GLU A 3 -20.07 5.46 31.33
C GLU A 3 -20.72 6.56 30.48
N GLN A 4 -20.29 6.69 29.24
CA GLN A 4 -21.05 7.45 28.25
C GLN A 4 -22.35 6.68 27.98
N PRO A 5 -23.53 7.33 28.05
CA PRO A 5 -24.79 6.65 27.76
C PRO A 5 -24.82 6.30 26.27
N HIS A 6 -24.87 5.01 25.95
CA HIS A 6 -25.14 4.55 24.59
C HIS A 6 -26.51 5.09 24.17
N LEU A 7 -26.54 6.06 23.23
CA LEU A 7 -27.79 6.51 22.63
C LEU A 7 -28.40 5.36 21.84
N ILE A 8 -29.63 4.97 22.22
CA ILE A 8 -30.43 3.97 21.51
C ILE A 8 -30.76 4.53 20.11
N PRO A 9 -30.48 3.82 19.00
CA PRO A 9 -30.78 4.29 17.65
C PRO A 9 -32.28 4.53 17.40
N ASP A 10 -32.64 5.52 16.59
CA ASP A 10 -34.03 5.92 16.30
C ASP A 10 -34.91 4.79 15.73
N TRP A 11 -34.32 3.85 14.98
CA TRP A 11 -35.05 2.69 14.47
C TRP A 11 -35.42 1.72 15.59
N LEU A 12 -34.53 1.53 16.58
CA LEU A 12 -34.77 0.66 17.73
C LEU A 12 -35.76 1.30 18.71
N GLN A 13 -35.74 2.63 18.85
CA GLN A 13 -36.74 3.36 19.65
C GLN A 13 -38.15 3.23 19.08
N ARG A 14 -38.29 3.13 17.76
CA ARG A 14 -39.57 2.97 17.05
C ARG A 14 -40.08 1.52 17.02
N ALA A 15 -39.24 0.55 17.38
CA ALA A 15 -39.63 -0.86 17.40
C ALA A 15 -40.58 -1.17 18.56
N SER A 16 -41.34 -2.26 18.45
CA SER A 16 -42.23 -2.71 19.53
C SER A 16 -41.43 -3.04 20.80
N GLU A 17 -42.09 -3.11 21.96
CA GLU A 17 -41.42 -3.53 23.20
C GLU A 17 -40.88 -4.97 23.11
N GLU A 18 -41.64 -5.86 22.46
CA GLU A 18 -41.23 -7.24 22.20
C GLU A 18 -40.01 -7.31 21.28
N ASP A 19 -40.01 -6.57 20.16
CA ASP A 19 -38.88 -6.51 19.23
C ASP A 19 -37.62 -5.93 19.90
N ARG A 20 -37.78 -4.92 20.76
CA ARG A 20 -36.67 -4.32 21.51
C ARG A 20 -36.08 -5.31 22.51
N GLN A 21 -36.92 -6.06 23.22
CA GLN A 21 -36.45 -7.08 24.15
C GLN A 21 -35.72 -8.20 23.40
N TYR A 22 -36.29 -8.68 22.28
CA TYR A 22 -35.64 -9.70 21.45
C TYR A 22 -34.29 -9.24 20.89
N TYR A 23 -34.17 -7.98 20.46
CA TYR A 23 -32.89 -7.40 20.04
C TYR A 23 -31.86 -7.46 21.17
N VAL A 24 -32.21 -6.98 22.38
CA VAL A 24 -31.30 -6.94 23.53
C VAL A 24 -30.88 -8.35 23.95
N ASP A 25 -31.82 -9.30 24.01
CA ASP A 25 -31.53 -10.69 24.38
C ASP A 25 -30.58 -11.35 23.37
N THR A 26 -30.79 -11.08 22.07
CA THR A 26 -29.95 -11.62 20.99
C THR A 26 -28.56 -10.97 20.97
N GLU A 27 -28.47 -9.67 21.24
CA GLU A 27 -27.21 -8.93 21.39
C GLU A 27 -26.39 -9.46 22.56
N GLN A 28 -27.02 -9.67 23.72
CA GLN A 28 -26.36 -10.27 24.88
C GLN A 28 -25.90 -11.70 24.57
N SER A 29 -26.74 -12.51 23.93
CA SER A 29 -26.38 -13.88 23.54
C SER A 29 -25.19 -13.92 22.59
N LEU A 30 -25.13 -13.00 21.62
CA LEU A 30 -23.98 -12.88 20.72
C LEU A 30 -22.71 -12.52 21.49
N ALA A 31 -22.76 -11.53 22.39
CA ALA A 31 -21.61 -11.13 23.20
C ALA A 31 -21.07 -12.28 24.07
N GLU A 32 -21.94 -13.08 24.67
CA GLU A 32 -21.56 -14.27 25.44
C GLU A 32 -20.86 -15.33 24.57
N LYS A 33 -21.36 -15.55 23.35
CA LYS A 33 -20.79 -16.51 22.38
C LYS A 33 -19.45 -16.03 21.83
N GLU A 34 -19.31 -14.73 21.54
CA GLU A 34 -18.04 -14.11 21.13
C GLU A 34 -16.99 -14.21 22.24
N HIS A 35 -17.37 -13.93 23.48
CA HIS A 35 -16.47 -14.12 24.62
C HIS A 35 -16.04 -15.59 24.77
N ALA A 36 -16.96 -16.55 24.61
CA ALA A 36 -16.63 -17.96 24.66
C ALA A 36 -15.72 -18.41 23.50
N LEU A 37 -15.83 -17.80 22.32
CA LEU A 37 -14.92 -18.02 21.21
C LEU A 37 -13.53 -17.45 21.52
N ASP A 38 -13.46 -16.24 22.06
CA ASP A 38 -12.21 -15.60 22.46
C ASP A 38 -11.46 -16.42 23.51
N GLU A 39 -12.15 -16.94 24.54
CA GLU A 39 -11.57 -17.83 25.55
C GLU A 39 -11.07 -19.16 24.98
N ARG A 40 -11.64 -19.59 23.84
CA ARG A 40 -11.14 -20.77 23.11
C ARG A 40 -9.91 -20.42 22.31
N LEU A 41 -9.93 -19.35 21.52
CA LEU A 41 -8.82 -18.93 20.66
C LEU A 41 -7.60 -18.48 21.46
N LYS A 42 -7.80 -17.78 22.58
CA LYS A 42 -6.74 -17.25 23.46
C LYS A 42 -5.67 -16.51 22.66
N GLU A 43 -4.43 -16.95 22.73
CA GLU A 43 -3.28 -16.37 22.06
C GLU A 43 -3.33 -16.50 20.53
N THR A 44 -4.08 -17.45 19.97
CA THR A 44 -4.12 -17.68 18.51
C THR A 44 -5.14 -16.82 17.79
N ARG A 45 -5.87 -15.93 18.49
CA ARG A 45 -6.85 -15.03 17.88
C ARG A 45 -6.21 -14.04 16.90
N SER A 46 -4.93 -13.74 17.10
CA SER A 46 -4.12 -12.92 16.20
C SER A 46 -2.63 -13.11 16.47
N LEU A 47 -1.80 -12.71 15.51
CA LEU A 47 -0.36 -12.70 15.67
C LEU A 47 0.10 -11.78 16.83
N LYS A 48 -0.67 -10.74 17.19
CA LYS A 48 -0.43 -9.94 18.42
C LYS A 48 -0.64 -10.70 19.67
N ALA A 49 -1.82 -11.29 19.79
CA ALA A 49 -2.16 -11.99 21.00
C ALA A 49 -1.13 -13.08 21.24
N PHE A 50 -0.64 -13.71 20.17
CA PHE A 50 0.44 -14.68 20.22
C PHE A 50 1.78 -14.09 20.66
N ALA A 51 2.19 -12.96 20.07
CA ALA A 51 3.45 -12.31 20.43
C ALA A 51 3.45 -11.78 21.87
N HIS A 52 2.36 -11.16 22.29
CA HIS A 52 2.17 -10.67 23.65
C HIS A 52 2.21 -11.84 24.65
N PHE A 53 1.43 -12.90 24.39
CA PHE A 53 1.44 -14.10 25.20
C PHE A 53 2.85 -14.70 25.30
N TYR A 54 3.51 -14.92 24.18
CA TYR A 54 4.84 -15.56 24.16
C TYR A 54 5.90 -14.71 24.88
N ALA A 55 5.87 -13.38 24.70
CA ALA A 55 6.74 -12.46 25.42
C ALA A 55 6.47 -12.49 26.93
N GLN A 56 5.21 -12.54 27.35
CA GLN A 56 4.83 -12.67 28.75
C GLN A 56 5.30 -14.00 29.36
N GLU A 57 5.14 -15.11 28.63
CA GLU A 57 5.61 -16.43 29.07
C GLU A 57 7.13 -16.46 29.20
N PHE A 58 7.85 -15.89 28.24
CA PHE A 58 9.30 -15.75 28.26
C PHE A 58 9.77 -14.98 29.49
N VAL A 59 9.20 -13.80 29.75
CA VAL A 59 9.52 -12.99 30.93
C VAL A 59 9.20 -13.75 32.20
N ARG A 60 8.06 -14.45 32.26
CA ARG A 60 7.64 -15.23 33.44
C ARG A 60 8.57 -16.40 33.72
N ILE A 61 9.03 -17.11 32.70
CA ILE A 61 9.94 -18.26 32.85
C ILE A 61 11.28 -17.82 33.44
N LEU A 62 11.80 -16.67 33.01
CA LEU A 62 13.11 -16.16 33.45
C LEU A 62 13.04 -15.43 34.79
N SER A 63 12.01 -14.60 35.00
CA SER A 63 11.89 -13.77 36.20
C SER A 63 11.11 -14.44 37.34
N GLY A 64 10.23 -15.41 37.03
CA GLY A 64 9.25 -15.95 37.96
C GLY A 64 8.03 -15.05 38.18
N GLU A 65 7.95 -13.89 37.53
CA GLU A 65 6.91 -12.88 37.73
C GLU A 65 6.00 -12.73 36.51
N LEU A 66 4.73 -12.38 36.74
CA LEU A 66 3.79 -12.07 35.67
C LEU A 66 3.84 -10.56 35.37
N ILE A 67 4.63 -10.19 34.37
CA ILE A 67 4.82 -8.81 33.93
C ILE A 67 4.10 -8.60 32.59
N ASP A 68 3.57 -7.40 32.38
CA ASP A 68 3.04 -7.00 31.07
C ASP A 68 4.21 -6.68 30.12
N PRO A 69 4.44 -7.49 29.07
CA PRO A 69 5.59 -7.31 28.19
C PRO A 69 5.52 -6.04 27.34
N GLU A 70 4.37 -5.34 27.26
CA GLU A 70 4.27 -4.04 26.60
C GLU A 70 4.98 -2.92 27.39
N GLN A 71 5.31 -3.15 28.66
CA GLN A 71 6.05 -2.21 29.51
C GLN A 71 7.58 -2.43 29.47
N ILE A 72 8.03 -3.44 28.72
CA ILE A 72 9.44 -3.73 28.48
C ILE A 72 9.77 -3.28 27.06
N PHE A 73 10.82 -2.47 26.94
CA PHE A 73 11.25 -1.91 25.68
C PHE A 73 12.62 -2.45 25.26
N VAL A 74 12.73 -2.71 23.96
CA VAL A 74 13.95 -3.13 23.29
C VAL A 74 14.42 -1.97 22.43
N ASN A 75 15.56 -1.39 22.78
CA ASN A 75 16.25 -0.43 21.95
C ASN A 75 17.21 -1.18 21.03
N ALA A 76 16.88 -1.25 19.75
CA ALA A 76 17.70 -1.85 18.71
C ALA A 76 18.44 -0.75 17.94
N ARG A 77 19.76 -0.82 17.89
CA ARG A 77 20.63 0.05 17.11
C ARG A 77 21.35 -0.78 16.05
N HIS A 78 21.02 -0.53 14.79
CA HIS A 78 21.63 -1.14 13.61
C HIS A 78 22.51 -0.13 12.88
N THR A 79 23.76 -0.47 12.60
CA THR A 79 24.73 0.45 11.98
C THR A 79 25.26 -0.10 10.67
N PHE A 80 24.96 0.51 9.53
CA PHE A 80 25.44 0.08 8.22
C PHE A 80 26.04 1.24 7.43
N TYR A 81 26.60 0.97 6.24
CA TYR A 81 27.25 1.99 5.42
C TYR A 81 26.53 2.19 4.09
N VAL A 82 26.43 3.45 3.68
CA VAL A 82 25.97 3.86 2.35
C VAL A 82 27.10 4.65 1.69
N GLY A 83 27.81 4.00 0.78
CA GLY A 83 29.07 4.53 0.27
C GLY A 83 30.08 4.68 1.41
N GLN A 84 30.52 5.91 1.66
CA GLN A 84 31.43 6.24 2.77
C GLN A 84 30.68 6.74 4.03
N GLN A 85 29.36 6.91 3.96
CA GLN A 85 28.57 7.48 5.05
C GLN A 85 28.10 6.37 5.99
N LYS A 86 28.20 6.61 7.30
CA LYS A 86 27.71 5.70 8.33
C LYS A 86 26.24 6.02 8.59
N VAL A 87 25.38 5.01 8.49
CA VAL A 87 23.95 5.13 8.75
C VAL A 87 23.63 4.34 10.02
N VAL A 88 22.93 4.99 10.95
CA VAL A 88 22.49 4.39 12.20
C VAL A 88 20.97 4.42 12.25
N GLN A 89 20.37 3.24 12.27
CA GLN A 89 18.95 3.06 12.51
C GLN A 89 18.71 2.69 13.97
N ARG A 90 17.91 3.49 14.67
CA ARG A 90 17.48 3.25 16.05
C ARG A 90 15.99 2.98 16.09
N ASN A 91 15.61 1.87 16.69
CA ASN A 91 14.21 1.49 16.91
C ASN A 91 14.02 1.20 18.39
N ARG A 92 13.11 1.93 19.04
CA ARG A 92 12.59 1.59 20.36
C ARG A 92 11.28 0.85 20.16
N LEU A 93 11.23 -0.42 20.52
CA LEU A 93 10.07 -1.30 20.31
C LEU A 93 9.63 -1.91 21.64
N THR A 94 8.35 -2.24 21.79
CA THR A 94 7.95 -3.11 22.91
C THR A 94 8.56 -4.51 22.72
N LEU A 95 8.66 -5.29 23.79
CA LEU A 95 9.21 -6.64 23.71
C LEU A 95 8.43 -7.53 22.71
N PRO A 96 7.09 -7.58 22.71
CA PRO A 96 6.32 -8.30 21.69
C PRO A 96 6.58 -7.81 20.26
N GLU A 97 6.71 -6.49 20.07
CA GLU A 97 7.08 -5.87 18.79
C GLU A 97 8.44 -6.38 18.31
N PHE A 98 9.46 -6.29 19.15
CA PHE A 98 10.81 -6.72 18.79
C PHE A 98 10.86 -8.22 18.44
N MET A 99 10.18 -9.06 19.22
CA MET A 99 10.13 -10.50 18.98
C MET A 99 9.47 -10.83 17.64
N LEU A 100 8.42 -10.08 17.23
CA LEU A 100 7.80 -10.27 15.92
C LEU A 100 8.73 -9.86 14.79
N ASN A 101 9.64 -8.94 15.04
CA ASN A 101 10.54 -8.43 14.03
C ASN A 101 11.68 -9.37 13.71
N GLY A 102 12.04 -10.22 14.67
CA GLY A 102 13.15 -11.15 14.54
C GLY A 102 14.50 -10.46 14.71
N LEU A 103 15.50 -11.26 15.06
CA LEU A 103 16.88 -10.80 15.16
C LEU A 103 17.45 -10.49 13.77
N TYR A 104 18.42 -9.58 13.71
CA TYR A 104 19.22 -9.34 12.51
C TYR A 104 20.37 -10.35 12.46
N ASP A 105 20.88 -10.62 11.26
CA ASP A 105 22.08 -11.45 11.12
C ASP A 105 23.29 -10.70 11.73
N PRO A 106 23.86 -11.18 12.85
CA PRO A 106 24.96 -10.49 13.52
C PRO A 106 26.30 -10.71 12.81
N ALA A 107 26.39 -11.64 11.85
CA ALA A 107 27.66 -12.08 11.27
C ALA A 107 28.32 -11.03 10.36
N SER A 108 27.55 -10.06 9.87
CA SER A 108 28.00 -9.10 8.86
C SER A 108 27.93 -7.63 9.32
N VAL A 109 27.09 -7.29 10.31
CA VAL A 109 26.90 -5.93 10.84
C VAL A 109 26.50 -5.97 12.33
N PRO A 110 27.06 -5.13 13.22
CA PRO A 110 26.68 -5.13 14.64
C PRO A 110 25.26 -4.60 14.84
N LEU A 111 24.40 -5.46 15.39
CA LEU A 111 23.15 -5.10 16.05
C LEU A 111 23.43 -4.94 17.55
N GLU A 112 23.28 -3.72 18.05
CA GLU A 112 23.33 -3.42 19.48
C GLU A 112 21.90 -3.42 20.03
N ILE A 113 21.66 -4.21 21.06
CA ILE A 113 20.39 -4.28 21.77
C ILE A 113 20.63 -3.78 23.20
N THR A 114 19.70 -3.00 23.73
CA THR A 114 19.62 -2.73 25.17
C THR A 114 18.18 -2.81 25.63
N LEU A 115 17.95 -3.37 26.81
CA LEU A 115 16.63 -3.43 27.43
C LEU A 115 16.38 -2.27 28.39
N GLU A 116 15.16 -1.77 28.40
CA GLU A 116 14.71 -0.76 29.35
C GLU A 116 13.22 -0.90 29.68
N GLY A 117 12.76 -0.15 30.69
CA GLY A 117 11.37 -0.16 31.15
C GLY A 117 11.31 -0.29 32.67
N GLU A 118 10.35 0.38 33.30
CA GLU A 118 10.18 0.32 34.76
C GLU A 118 9.84 -1.09 35.25
N ALA A 119 9.20 -1.88 34.40
CA ALA A 119 8.82 -3.27 34.67
C ALA A 119 9.89 -4.29 34.22
N LEU A 120 11.08 -3.85 33.79
CA LEU A 120 12.15 -4.76 33.37
C LEU A 120 12.66 -5.60 34.57
N PRO A 121 12.54 -6.94 34.54
CA PRO A 121 13.06 -7.77 35.62
C PRO A 121 14.60 -7.70 35.68
N SER A 122 15.16 -7.66 36.89
CA SER A 122 16.62 -7.56 37.10
C SER A 122 17.42 -8.76 36.56
N GLY A 123 16.77 -9.89 36.28
CA GLY A 123 17.39 -11.09 35.74
C GLY A 123 17.28 -11.24 34.23
N LEU A 124 16.52 -10.38 33.54
CA LEU A 124 16.34 -10.44 32.09
C LEU A 124 17.45 -9.65 31.39
N THR A 125 18.21 -10.32 30.53
CA THR A 125 19.34 -9.75 29.79
C THR A 125 19.14 -9.80 28.29
N GLU A 126 19.95 -9.05 27.54
CA GLU A 126 19.97 -9.10 26.08
C GLU A 126 20.38 -10.49 25.56
N GLN A 127 21.25 -11.20 26.29
CA GLN A 127 21.66 -12.55 25.92
C GLN A 127 20.47 -13.53 25.95
N ASP A 128 19.58 -13.40 26.92
CA ASP A 128 18.38 -14.23 27.01
C ASP A 128 17.47 -14.05 25.78
N LEU A 129 17.35 -12.82 25.28
CA LEU A 129 16.64 -12.54 24.02
C LEU A 129 17.30 -13.19 22.82
N PHE A 130 18.63 -13.10 22.73
CA PHE A 130 19.38 -13.75 21.65
C PHE A 130 19.22 -15.27 21.66
N GLU A 131 19.22 -15.89 22.83
CA GLU A 131 19.05 -17.34 22.99
C GLU A 131 17.63 -17.79 22.58
N VAL A 132 16.59 -17.08 23.02
CA VAL A 132 15.20 -17.43 22.71
C VAL A 132 14.84 -17.16 21.25
N MET A 133 15.35 -16.09 20.66
CA MET A 133 15.05 -15.73 19.27
C MET A 133 16.03 -16.34 18.24
N GLY A 134 17.13 -16.96 18.69
CA GLY A 134 18.22 -17.44 17.83
C GLY A 134 17.89 -18.68 17.00
N SER A 135 16.96 -19.53 17.47
CA SER A 135 16.62 -20.80 16.82
C SER A 135 15.24 -20.82 16.14
N GLU A 136 14.25 -20.14 16.71
CA GLU A 136 12.85 -20.22 16.26
C GLU A 136 12.27 -18.85 15.87
N SER A 137 11.46 -18.83 14.82
CA SER A 137 10.72 -17.62 14.40
C SER A 137 9.34 -17.63 15.03
N MET A 138 9.01 -16.59 15.80
CA MET A 138 7.68 -16.46 16.41
C MET A 138 6.55 -16.43 15.37
N ARG A 139 6.80 -15.88 14.18
CA ARG A 139 5.85 -15.94 13.06
C ARG A 139 5.58 -17.38 12.63
N SER A 140 6.62 -18.20 12.56
CA SER A 140 6.47 -19.61 12.19
C SER A 140 5.74 -20.40 13.28
N LEU A 141 6.04 -20.14 14.56
CA LEU A 141 5.32 -20.74 15.69
C LEU A 141 3.84 -20.37 15.71
N TYR A 142 3.49 -19.11 15.44
CA TYR A 142 2.11 -18.68 15.32
C TYR A 142 1.38 -19.43 14.20
N ALA A 143 1.99 -19.54 13.03
CA ALA A 143 1.36 -20.24 11.90
C ALA A 143 1.06 -21.71 12.22
N GLU A 144 1.95 -22.40 12.93
CA GLU A 144 1.71 -23.76 13.41
C GLU A 144 0.55 -23.82 14.41
N LYS A 145 0.55 -22.93 15.41
CA LYS A 145 -0.50 -22.87 16.44
C LYS A 145 -1.86 -22.47 15.87
N PHE A 146 -1.87 -21.59 14.88
CA PHE A 146 -3.07 -21.25 14.11
C PHE A 146 -3.65 -22.50 13.43
N GLU A 147 -2.83 -23.29 12.73
CA GLU A 147 -3.29 -24.51 12.08
C GLU A 147 -3.83 -25.54 13.08
N GLU A 148 -3.13 -25.76 14.19
CA GLU A 148 -3.58 -26.65 15.28
C GLU A 148 -4.95 -26.21 15.82
N LYS A 149 -5.12 -24.90 16.03
CA LYS A 149 -6.32 -24.35 16.68
C LYS A 149 -7.53 -24.29 15.75
N TYR A 150 -7.36 -23.78 14.55
CA TYR A 150 -8.46 -23.53 13.61
C TYR A 150 -8.92 -24.78 12.86
N THR A 151 -8.24 -25.92 13.05
CA THR A 151 -8.71 -27.25 12.62
C THR A 151 -9.47 -28.01 13.71
N SER A 152 -9.47 -27.50 14.95
CA SER A 152 -10.18 -28.13 16.07
C SER A 152 -11.69 -28.03 15.93
N GLU A 153 -12.40 -29.16 16.09
CA GLU A 153 -13.87 -29.19 16.06
C GLU A 153 -14.52 -28.25 17.08
N ALA A 154 -13.90 -28.08 18.26
CA ALA A 154 -14.41 -27.19 19.29
C ALA A 154 -14.38 -25.71 18.85
N VAL A 155 -13.35 -25.31 18.11
CA VAL A 155 -13.18 -23.94 17.59
C VAL A 155 -14.09 -23.71 16.40
N LEU A 156 -14.15 -24.67 15.48
CA LEU A 156 -15.03 -24.59 14.32
C LEU A 156 -16.51 -24.55 14.75
N HIS A 157 -16.90 -25.29 15.79
CA HIS A 157 -18.23 -25.20 16.38
C HIS A 157 -18.48 -23.83 17.01
N ALA A 158 -17.54 -23.29 17.79
CA ALA A 158 -17.68 -21.96 18.40
C ALA A 158 -17.83 -20.85 17.35
N LEU A 159 -17.03 -20.91 16.27
CA LEU A 159 -17.14 -20.00 15.12
C LEU A 159 -18.52 -20.11 14.45
N GLN A 160 -19.05 -21.32 14.30
CA GLN A 160 -20.39 -21.54 13.75
C GLN A 160 -21.47 -20.94 14.66
N THR A 161 -21.38 -21.15 15.97
CA THR A 161 -22.33 -20.59 16.94
C THR A 161 -22.32 -19.06 16.95
N VAL A 162 -21.14 -18.43 16.81
CA VAL A 162 -21.02 -16.97 16.69
C VAL A 162 -21.61 -16.48 15.37
N LEU A 163 -21.31 -17.15 14.25
CA LEU A 163 -21.85 -16.76 12.94
C LEU A 163 -23.38 -16.85 12.91
N ASP A 164 -23.95 -17.90 13.48
CA ASP A 164 -25.39 -18.11 13.62
C ASP A 164 -26.04 -16.95 14.37
N SER A 165 -25.54 -16.64 15.57
CA SER A 165 -26.09 -15.54 16.39
C SER A 165 -25.87 -14.16 15.80
N ARG A 166 -24.77 -13.95 15.06
CA ARG A 166 -24.55 -12.70 14.33
C ARG A 166 -25.50 -12.57 13.15
N THR A 167 -25.80 -13.67 12.48
CA THR A 167 -26.78 -13.72 11.37
C THR A 167 -28.16 -13.37 11.91
N ASP A 168 -28.58 -13.98 13.01
CA ASP A 168 -29.86 -13.71 13.68
C ASP A 168 -29.98 -12.24 14.08
N LEU A 169 -29.01 -11.72 14.84
CA LEU A 169 -29.03 -10.34 15.31
C LEU A 169 -29.05 -9.33 14.15
N SER A 170 -28.14 -9.51 13.18
CA SER A 170 -27.96 -8.54 12.10
C SER A 170 -29.11 -8.55 11.10
N SER A 171 -29.69 -9.71 10.80
CA SER A 171 -30.85 -9.82 9.91
C SER A 171 -32.10 -9.26 10.57
N PHE A 172 -32.32 -9.53 11.86
CA PHE A 172 -33.40 -8.93 12.62
C PHE A 172 -33.26 -7.40 12.71
N SER A 173 -32.04 -6.91 12.96
CA SER A 173 -31.73 -5.47 12.94
C SER A 173 -32.02 -4.84 11.59
N ALA A 174 -31.71 -5.54 10.50
CA ALA A 174 -31.99 -5.10 9.14
C ALA A 174 -33.50 -5.03 8.86
N LYS A 175 -34.28 -5.99 9.37
CA LYS A 175 -35.76 -5.94 9.32
C LYS A 175 -36.31 -4.72 10.06
N LEU A 176 -35.83 -4.43 11.27
CA LEU A 176 -36.27 -3.25 12.03
C LEU A 176 -35.89 -1.92 11.35
N GLN A 177 -34.79 -1.91 10.60
CA GLN A 177 -34.37 -0.76 9.79
C GLN A 177 -35.10 -0.64 8.44
N GLY A 178 -35.91 -1.65 8.07
CA GLY A 178 -36.58 -1.71 6.76
C GLY A 178 -35.62 -1.98 5.60
N HIS A 179 -34.46 -2.60 5.87
CA HIS A 179 -33.50 -3.00 4.84
C HIS A 179 -33.88 -4.32 4.16
N ILE A 180 -34.60 -5.18 4.88
CA ILE A 180 -35.16 -6.44 4.37
C ILE A 180 -36.59 -6.62 4.90
N SER A 181 -37.39 -7.36 4.14
CA SER A 181 -38.77 -7.76 4.49
C SER A 181 -38.84 -8.98 5.42
N ASP A 182 -40.01 -9.23 6.01
CA ASP A 182 -40.26 -10.45 6.80
C ASP A 182 -40.12 -11.73 5.95
N ASP A 183 -40.50 -11.68 4.67
CA ASP A 183 -40.30 -12.79 3.73
C ASP A 183 -38.80 -13.06 3.48
N SER A 184 -38.00 -12.00 3.34
CA SER A 184 -36.54 -12.11 3.24
C SER A 184 -35.90 -12.63 4.53
N LEU A 185 -36.38 -12.21 5.71
CA LEU A 185 -35.91 -12.75 6.99
C LEU A 185 -36.17 -14.26 7.07
N LYS A 186 -37.36 -14.71 6.66
CA LYS A 186 -37.71 -16.13 6.59
C LYS A 186 -36.84 -16.92 5.61
N ILE A 187 -36.44 -16.32 4.48
CA ILE A 187 -35.47 -16.94 3.55
C ILE A 187 -34.15 -17.17 4.28
N VAL A 188 -33.63 -16.19 5.02
CA VAL A 188 -32.37 -16.30 5.78
C VAL A 188 -32.45 -17.41 6.82
N GLU A 189 -33.51 -17.45 7.62
CA GLU A 189 -33.72 -18.48 8.65
C GLU A 189 -33.76 -19.90 8.05
N LEU A 190 -34.60 -20.13 7.05
CA LEU A 190 -34.81 -21.46 6.47
C LEU A 190 -33.58 -21.93 5.67
N ALA A 191 -32.91 -21.04 4.96
CA ALA A 191 -31.68 -21.37 4.24
C ALA A 191 -30.50 -21.66 5.18
N SER A 192 -30.39 -20.94 6.32
CA SER A 192 -29.36 -21.22 7.33
C SER A 192 -29.52 -22.62 7.96
N GLN A 193 -30.76 -23.09 8.05
CA GLN A 193 -31.11 -24.43 8.55
C GLN A 193 -31.11 -25.52 7.46
N ASN A 194 -30.81 -25.18 6.19
CA ASN A 194 -30.97 -26.07 5.04
C ASN A 194 -32.38 -26.72 4.95
N ALA A 195 -33.43 -25.95 5.27
CA ALA A 195 -34.79 -26.44 5.29
C ALA A 195 -35.44 -26.40 3.90
N GLY A 196 -35.98 -27.53 3.42
CA GLY A 196 -36.71 -27.60 2.15
C GLY A 196 -35.83 -27.27 0.94
N ASN A 197 -36.36 -26.42 0.04
CA ASN A 197 -35.64 -25.96 -1.16
C ASN A 197 -34.88 -24.63 -0.95
N TYR A 198 -34.76 -24.17 0.28
CA TYR A 198 -34.03 -22.95 0.61
C TYR A 198 -32.53 -23.28 0.64
N SER A 199 -31.71 -22.36 0.16
CA SER A 199 -30.27 -22.60 0.03
C SER A 199 -29.45 -21.35 0.26
N ALA A 200 -28.27 -21.52 0.84
CA ALA A 200 -27.26 -20.48 0.94
C ALA A 200 -26.06 -20.84 0.05
N GLY A 201 -25.31 -19.82 -0.35
CA GLY A 201 -24.11 -20.00 -1.15
C GLY A 201 -23.26 -18.74 -1.11
N GLU A 202 -21.99 -18.88 -1.40
CA GLU A 202 -21.07 -17.77 -1.49
C GLU A 202 -20.98 -17.21 -2.92
N ILE A 203 -20.42 -16.01 -3.05
CA ILE A 203 -20.23 -15.38 -4.36
C ILE A 203 -18.76 -15.27 -4.73
N SER A 204 -18.48 -15.40 -6.02
CA SER A 204 -17.18 -15.10 -6.62
C SER A 204 -17.38 -14.40 -7.96
N PHE A 205 -16.32 -13.85 -8.55
CA PHE A 205 -16.37 -13.51 -9.98
C PHE A 205 -16.61 -14.76 -10.82
N ASP A 206 -17.24 -14.56 -11.98
CA ASP A 206 -17.48 -15.64 -12.93
C ASP A 206 -16.14 -16.20 -13.46
N GLY A 207 -16.06 -17.52 -13.60
CA GLY A 207 -14.83 -18.24 -13.93
C GLY A 207 -13.77 -18.31 -12.82
N TRP A 208 -13.97 -17.66 -11.67
CA TRP A 208 -13.02 -17.71 -10.55
C TRP A 208 -13.34 -18.86 -9.59
N LYS A 209 -12.33 -19.36 -8.90
CA LYS A 209 -12.47 -20.52 -8.00
C LYS A 209 -12.66 -20.14 -6.54
N ILE A 210 -12.10 -19.01 -6.13
CA ILE A 210 -12.08 -18.61 -4.73
C ILE A 210 -13.14 -17.53 -4.52
N PRO A 211 -14.05 -17.73 -3.56
CA PRO A 211 -15.12 -16.79 -3.28
C PRO A 211 -14.67 -15.61 -2.43
N PHE A 212 -15.52 -14.59 -2.40
CA PHE A 212 -15.39 -13.45 -1.48
C PHE A 212 -15.63 -13.89 -0.04
N GLN A 213 -14.82 -13.35 0.87
CA GLN A 213 -14.99 -13.57 2.30
C GLN A 213 -16.29 -12.94 2.79
N GLY A 214 -17.03 -13.68 3.62
CA GLY A 214 -18.15 -13.16 4.38
C GLY A 214 -19.37 -12.75 3.56
N MET A 215 -19.34 -12.84 2.23
CA MET A 215 -20.45 -12.52 1.35
C MET A 215 -21.29 -13.77 1.08
N ILE A 216 -22.51 -13.79 1.62
CA ILE A 216 -23.40 -14.96 1.58
C ILE A 216 -24.71 -14.58 0.90
N VAL A 217 -25.17 -15.42 -0.03
CA VAL A 217 -26.44 -15.25 -0.73
C VAL A 217 -27.39 -16.37 -0.35
N TYR A 218 -28.50 -15.97 0.27
CA TYR A 218 -29.60 -16.83 0.67
C TYR A 218 -30.70 -16.75 -0.40
N CYS A 219 -31.16 -17.89 -0.89
CA CYS A 219 -32.21 -17.98 -1.91
C CYS A 219 -33.42 -18.73 -1.37
N GLY A 220 -34.60 -18.24 -1.77
CA GLY A 220 -35.87 -18.93 -1.54
C GLY A 220 -36.02 -20.23 -2.34
N PRO A 221 -37.21 -20.85 -2.31
CA PRO A 221 -37.44 -22.16 -2.92
C PRO A 221 -37.37 -22.17 -4.45
N GLU A 222 -37.45 -21.00 -5.09
CA GLU A 222 -37.30 -20.79 -6.54
C GLU A 222 -35.83 -20.66 -6.97
N GLY A 223 -34.88 -20.69 -6.02
CA GLY A 223 -33.45 -20.57 -6.32
C GLY A 223 -33.08 -19.18 -6.84
N GLU A 224 -32.17 -19.14 -7.82
CA GLU A 224 -31.59 -17.89 -8.36
C GLU A 224 -32.57 -17.09 -9.23
N ASP A 225 -33.62 -17.73 -9.73
CA ASP A 225 -34.67 -17.08 -10.52
C ASP A 225 -35.68 -16.33 -9.64
N GLY A 226 -35.71 -16.60 -8.33
CA GLY A 226 -36.61 -15.97 -7.36
C GLY A 226 -35.88 -15.17 -6.28
N ALA A 227 -36.60 -14.83 -5.21
CA ALA A 227 -36.11 -13.92 -4.17
C ALA A 227 -34.78 -14.37 -3.53
N CYS A 228 -33.83 -13.44 -3.47
CA CYS A 228 -32.49 -13.62 -2.94
C CYS A 228 -32.16 -12.54 -1.91
N VAL A 229 -31.40 -12.88 -0.87
CA VAL A 229 -30.93 -11.96 0.15
C VAL A 229 -29.41 -12.06 0.25
N LEU A 230 -28.71 -10.94 0.10
CA LEU A 230 -27.26 -10.83 0.26
C LEU A 230 -26.93 -10.35 1.67
N TYR A 231 -26.10 -11.13 2.36
CA TYR A 231 -25.32 -10.70 3.51
C TYR A 231 -23.95 -10.21 3.03
N ALA A 232 -23.63 -8.96 3.32
CA ALA A 232 -22.36 -8.31 2.99
C ALA A 232 -21.94 -7.41 4.16
N PRO A 233 -21.29 -7.98 5.20
CA PRO A 233 -20.82 -7.21 6.35
C PRO A 233 -19.76 -6.20 5.90
N ASP A 234 -19.77 -5.02 6.52
CA ASP A 234 -18.85 -3.90 6.21
C ASP A 234 -18.94 -3.37 4.77
N ALA A 235 -20.04 -3.66 4.07
CA ALA A 235 -20.34 -3.05 2.79
C ALA A 235 -20.48 -1.52 2.94
N PRO A 236 -20.05 -0.75 1.92
CA PRO A 236 -20.12 0.71 1.95
C PRO A 236 -21.55 1.20 2.09
N GLY A 237 -21.72 2.34 2.79
CA GLY A 237 -23.04 2.92 3.07
C GLY A 237 -23.74 2.38 4.31
N GLY A 238 -23.06 1.57 5.14
CA GLY A 238 -23.55 1.18 6.47
C GLY A 238 -24.67 0.13 6.48
N ARG A 239 -24.99 -0.46 5.32
CA ARG A 239 -25.99 -1.53 5.18
C ARG A 239 -25.30 -2.89 5.08
N VAL A 240 -25.76 -3.86 5.87
CA VAL A 240 -25.20 -5.22 5.92
C VAL A 240 -26.03 -6.23 5.11
N TRP A 241 -27.33 -5.97 4.94
CA TRP A 241 -28.28 -6.88 4.31
C TRP A 241 -29.01 -6.23 3.15
N PHE A 242 -29.15 -6.94 2.04
CA PHE A 242 -29.76 -6.45 0.80
C PHE A 242 -30.72 -7.50 0.24
N GLU A 243 -31.98 -7.11 -0.01
CA GLU A 243 -32.98 -7.97 -0.66
C GLU A 243 -33.05 -7.72 -2.17
N PHE A 244 -33.29 -8.79 -2.94
CA PHE A 244 -33.39 -8.76 -4.39
C PHE A 244 -34.48 -9.73 -4.88
N ALA A 245 -35.14 -9.39 -5.98
CA ALA A 245 -36.15 -10.27 -6.56
C ALA A 245 -35.54 -11.47 -7.33
N SER A 246 -34.26 -11.40 -7.69
CA SER A 246 -33.51 -12.48 -8.34
C SER A 246 -32.00 -12.28 -8.20
N PHE A 247 -31.22 -13.35 -8.41
CA PHE A 247 -29.76 -13.26 -8.46
C PHE A 247 -29.26 -12.32 -9.55
N LYS A 248 -30.02 -12.18 -10.65
CA LYS A 248 -29.70 -11.23 -11.73
C LYS A 248 -29.69 -9.78 -11.24
N GLN A 249 -30.63 -9.38 -10.37
CA GLN A 249 -30.64 -8.03 -9.79
C GLN A 249 -29.47 -7.82 -8.83
N LEU A 250 -29.15 -8.84 -8.01
CA LEU A 250 -27.98 -8.85 -7.15
C LEU A 250 -26.69 -8.66 -7.97
N ASN A 251 -26.55 -9.35 -9.09
CA ASN A 251 -25.40 -9.24 -9.99
C ASN A 251 -25.21 -7.79 -10.50
N PHE A 252 -26.28 -7.09 -10.88
CA PHE A 252 -26.20 -5.67 -11.24
C PHE A 252 -25.86 -4.77 -10.05
N HIS A 253 -26.36 -5.08 -8.85
CA HIS A 253 -26.02 -4.31 -7.65
C HIS A 253 -24.53 -4.39 -7.32
N VAL A 254 -23.93 -5.59 -7.39
CA VAL A 254 -22.48 -5.77 -7.17
C VAL A 254 -21.67 -5.15 -8.33
N PHE A 255 -22.22 -5.12 -9.55
CA PHE A 255 -21.60 -4.35 -10.64
C PHE A 255 -21.51 -2.86 -10.29
N ASP A 256 -22.57 -2.27 -9.73
CA ASP A 256 -22.56 -0.86 -9.36
C ASP A 256 -21.50 -0.53 -8.28
N TRP A 257 -21.18 -1.47 -7.40
CA TRP A 257 -20.06 -1.33 -6.46
C TRP A 257 -18.71 -1.17 -7.17
N THR A 258 -18.51 -1.72 -8.36
CA THR A 258 -17.27 -1.52 -9.11
C THR A 258 -17.05 -0.06 -9.55
N ARG A 259 -18.09 0.77 -9.48
CA ARG A 259 -18.07 2.19 -9.90
C ARG A 259 -17.70 3.14 -8.77
N LEU A 260 -17.77 2.70 -7.51
CA LEU A 260 -17.48 3.52 -6.33
C LEU A 260 -16.09 3.16 -5.75
N PRO A 261 -15.22 4.13 -5.42
CA PRO A 261 -13.91 3.86 -4.82
C PRO A 261 -13.97 2.98 -3.57
N GLU A 262 -14.78 3.38 -2.58
CA GLU A 262 -14.94 2.68 -1.30
C GLU A 262 -15.43 1.24 -1.48
N ALA A 263 -16.32 1.02 -2.45
CA ALA A 263 -16.90 -0.27 -2.75
C ALA A 263 -15.94 -1.20 -3.53
N ARG A 264 -15.08 -0.65 -4.39
CA ARG A 264 -13.96 -1.41 -4.98
C ARG A 264 -12.96 -1.85 -3.92
N SER A 265 -12.62 -0.97 -2.99
CA SER A 265 -11.75 -1.31 -1.85
C SER A 265 -12.39 -2.40 -1.00
N TYR A 266 -13.70 -2.32 -0.75
CA TYR A 266 -14.46 -3.39 -0.10
C TYR A 266 -14.34 -4.74 -0.83
N LEU A 267 -14.62 -4.79 -2.15
CA LEU A 267 -14.52 -6.03 -2.93
C LEU A 267 -13.10 -6.60 -2.94
N SER A 268 -12.07 -5.74 -3.00
CA SER A 268 -10.68 -6.19 -2.91
C SER A 268 -10.33 -6.77 -1.53
N ARG A 269 -10.86 -6.19 -0.44
CA ARG A 269 -10.69 -6.74 0.91
C ARG A 269 -11.33 -8.12 1.05
N GLN A 270 -12.52 -8.30 0.48
CA GLN A 270 -13.20 -9.60 0.50
C GLN A 270 -12.55 -10.63 -0.43
N SER A 271 -11.72 -10.23 -1.39
CA SER A 271 -10.94 -11.19 -2.17
C SER A 271 -9.91 -11.90 -1.29
N HIS A 272 -9.77 -13.21 -1.49
CA HIS A 272 -8.71 -14.00 -0.88
C HIS A 272 -7.32 -13.45 -1.21
N ALA A 273 -6.36 -13.55 -0.29
CA ALA A 273 -5.02 -12.98 -0.45
C ALA A 273 -4.36 -13.29 -1.80
N SER A 274 -4.46 -14.54 -2.24
CA SER A 274 -3.90 -14.99 -3.52
C SER A 274 -4.56 -14.38 -4.76
N GLU A 275 -5.78 -13.84 -4.67
CA GLU A 275 -6.54 -13.29 -5.79
C GLU A 275 -6.65 -11.75 -5.74
N ARG A 276 -6.06 -11.08 -4.73
CA ARG A 276 -6.18 -9.62 -4.56
C ARG A 276 -5.62 -8.83 -5.75
N GLU A 277 -4.41 -9.13 -6.18
CA GLU A 277 -3.81 -8.44 -7.32
C GLU A 277 -4.57 -8.70 -8.62
N ARG A 278 -5.06 -9.93 -8.81
CA ARG A 278 -5.97 -10.27 -9.90
C ARG A 278 -7.26 -9.46 -9.82
N THR A 279 -7.82 -9.28 -8.63
CA THR A 279 -9.04 -8.48 -8.38
C THR A 279 -8.81 -7.03 -8.72
N HIS A 280 -7.72 -6.44 -8.24
CA HIS A 280 -7.35 -5.07 -8.60
C HIS A 280 -7.17 -4.89 -10.10
N THR A 281 -6.51 -5.83 -10.76
CA THR A 281 -6.30 -5.79 -12.22
C THR A 281 -7.61 -5.92 -12.98
N TYR A 282 -8.48 -6.86 -12.61
CA TYR A 282 -9.81 -7.02 -13.18
C TYR A 282 -10.66 -5.74 -13.01
N MET A 283 -10.66 -5.14 -11.82
CA MET A 283 -11.36 -3.89 -11.54
C MET A 283 -10.84 -2.70 -12.37
N ARG A 284 -9.53 -2.62 -12.62
CA ARG A 284 -8.95 -1.58 -13.50
C ARG A 284 -9.38 -1.80 -14.95
N HIS A 285 -9.39 -3.05 -15.42
CA HIS A 285 -9.82 -3.39 -16.77
C HIS A 285 -11.30 -3.03 -17.01
N LEU A 286 -12.19 -3.34 -16.05
CA LEU A 286 -13.61 -2.96 -16.10
C LEU A 286 -13.86 -1.45 -16.20
N GLN A 287 -12.93 -0.61 -15.75
CA GLN A 287 -13.04 0.85 -15.88
C GLN A 287 -12.54 1.37 -17.23
N ALA A 288 -11.55 0.69 -17.81
CA ALA A 288 -10.89 1.11 -19.04
C ALA A 288 -11.64 0.63 -20.30
N GLU A 289 -12.23 -0.56 -20.25
CA GLU A 289 -12.92 -1.18 -21.38
C GLU A 289 -14.42 -1.36 -21.06
N LEU A 290 -15.28 -1.18 -22.08
CA LEU A 290 -16.74 -1.29 -21.93
C LEU A 290 -17.16 -2.64 -21.28
N PRO A 291 -18.27 -2.69 -20.50
CA PRO A 291 -18.53 -3.69 -19.45
C PRO A 291 -18.92 -5.11 -19.90
N VAL A 292 -18.45 -5.59 -21.06
CA VAL A 292 -18.93 -6.82 -21.69
C VAL A 292 -18.53 -8.08 -20.90
N GLN A 293 -17.51 -8.00 -20.04
CA GLN A 293 -16.95 -9.14 -19.31
C GLN A 293 -17.35 -9.22 -17.82
N TRP A 294 -18.34 -8.46 -17.36
CA TRP A 294 -18.79 -8.52 -15.97
C TRP A 294 -19.66 -9.76 -15.69
N GLY A 295 -19.38 -10.43 -14.57
CA GLY A 295 -20.30 -11.39 -13.97
C GLY A 295 -19.82 -11.87 -12.61
N ILE A 296 -20.77 -12.04 -11.68
CA ILE A 296 -20.56 -12.86 -10.49
C ILE A 296 -21.35 -14.17 -10.62
N LYS A 297 -20.86 -15.21 -9.95
CA LYS A 297 -21.55 -16.48 -9.80
C LYS A 297 -21.80 -16.76 -8.33
N ARG A 298 -22.88 -17.47 -8.06
CA ARG A 298 -23.16 -18.07 -6.76
C ARG A 298 -22.72 -19.53 -6.78
N ASN A 299 -21.95 -19.91 -5.78
CA ASN A 299 -21.58 -21.29 -5.54
C ASN A 299 -22.47 -21.78 -4.39
N ALA A 300 -23.49 -22.59 -4.71
CA ALA A 300 -24.43 -23.07 -3.69
C ALA A 300 -23.75 -24.07 -2.74
N TRP A 301 -24.01 -23.96 -1.44
CA TRP A 301 -23.48 -24.88 -0.45
C TRP A 301 -24.19 -26.25 -0.51
N PRO A 302 -23.49 -27.34 -0.15
CA PRO A 302 -24.12 -28.66 -0.08
C PRO A 302 -25.30 -28.67 0.91
N SER A 303 -26.43 -29.26 0.49
CA SER A 303 -27.60 -29.47 1.35
C SER A 303 -27.42 -30.64 2.33
N VAL A 304 -26.36 -31.44 2.18
CA VAL A 304 -26.05 -32.62 2.99
C VAL A 304 -24.70 -32.42 3.68
N GLY A 305 -24.60 -32.76 4.97
CA GLY A 305 -23.37 -32.65 5.76
C GLY A 305 -23.53 -31.76 6.99
N HIS A 306 -22.51 -30.96 7.31
CA HIS A 306 -22.44 -30.20 8.55
C HIS A 306 -23.31 -28.92 8.61
N GLY A 307 -24.13 -28.64 7.59
CA GLY A 307 -25.01 -27.46 7.49
C GLY A 307 -24.39 -26.26 6.74
N ALA A 308 -25.25 -25.34 6.29
CA ALA A 308 -24.88 -24.14 5.53
C ALA A 308 -23.85 -23.26 6.25
N LEU A 309 -24.15 -22.86 7.49
CA LEU A 309 -23.28 -21.98 8.27
C LEU A 309 -21.92 -22.62 8.60
N ARG A 310 -21.85 -23.95 8.73
CA ARG A 310 -20.57 -24.62 8.90
C ARG A 310 -19.69 -24.51 7.66
N HIS A 311 -20.28 -24.55 6.47
CA HIS A 311 -19.54 -24.33 5.23
C HIS A 311 -18.97 -22.91 5.16
N ALA A 312 -19.77 -21.90 5.54
CA ALA A 312 -19.32 -20.51 5.66
C ALA A 312 -18.12 -20.36 6.60
N VAL A 313 -18.15 -21.03 7.75
CA VAL A 313 -17.04 -21.06 8.71
C VAL A 313 -15.78 -21.66 8.09
N LEU A 314 -15.89 -22.80 7.40
CA LEU A 314 -14.73 -23.45 6.77
C LEU A 314 -14.12 -22.57 5.67
N LEU A 315 -14.93 -21.89 4.87
CA LEU A 315 -14.47 -20.91 3.89
C LEU A 315 -13.75 -19.74 4.58
N ASN A 316 -14.30 -19.21 5.68
CA ASN A 316 -13.68 -18.13 6.44
C ASN A 316 -12.34 -18.57 7.08
N VAL A 317 -12.24 -19.80 7.59
CA VAL A 317 -10.97 -20.36 8.07
C VAL A 317 -9.97 -20.51 6.93
N GLY A 318 -10.40 -20.99 5.76
CA GLY A 318 -9.56 -21.06 4.56
C GLY A 318 -9.04 -19.69 4.15
N TRP A 319 -9.87 -18.66 4.25
CA TRP A 319 -9.46 -17.28 4.00
C TRP A 319 -8.46 -16.78 5.04
N LEU A 320 -8.70 -16.99 6.34
CA LEU A 320 -7.76 -16.61 7.40
C LEU A 320 -6.41 -17.30 7.22
N ARG A 321 -6.42 -18.58 6.80
CA ARG A 321 -5.21 -19.32 6.42
C ARG A 321 -4.48 -18.66 5.26
N GLY A 322 -5.22 -18.24 4.22
CA GLY A 322 -4.65 -17.48 3.10
C GLY A 322 -3.94 -16.20 3.56
N GLU A 323 -4.48 -15.50 4.56
CA GLU A 323 -3.83 -14.33 5.16
C GLU A 323 -2.56 -14.66 5.92
N VAL A 324 -2.58 -15.72 6.70
CA VAL A 324 -1.39 -16.20 7.39
C VAL A 324 -0.33 -16.60 6.38
N GLU A 325 -0.71 -17.30 5.31
CA GLU A 325 0.20 -17.74 4.24
C GLU A 325 0.79 -16.56 3.45
N ALA A 326 0.02 -15.49 3.22
CA ALA A 326 0.51 -14.30 2.51
C ALA A 326 1.63 -13.57 3.27
N VAL A 327 1.61 -13.60 4.59
CA VAL A 327 2.61 -12.94 5.45
C VAL A 327 3.71 -13.90 5.91
N ILE A 328 3.38 -15.18 6.07
CA ILE A 328 4.24 -16.22 6.65
C ILE A 328 4.18 -17.46 5.75
N PRO A 329 4.65 -17.36 4.48
CA PRO A 329 4.51 -18.44 3.52
C PRO A 329 5.33 -19.68 3.93
N ALA A 330 4.98 -20.84 3.38
CA ALA A 330 5.62 -22.12 3.70
C ALA A 330 7.15 -22.09 3.52
N GLY A 331 7.66 -21.39 2.51
CA GLY A 331 9.10 -21.22 2.30
C GLY A 331 9.76 -20.37 3.39
N TYR A 332 9.07 -19.37 3.96
CA TYR A 332 9.56 -18.62 5.13
C TYR A 332 9.64 -19.51 6.38
N ARG A 333 8.60 -20.31 6.63
CA ARG A 333 8.52 -21.23 7.77
C ARG A 333 9.64 -22.28 7.73
N SER A 334 9.95 -22.78 6.55
CA SER A 334 11.00 -23.80 6.32
C SER A 334 12.39 -23.21 5.98
N ALA A 335 12.54 -21.88 5.99
CA ALA A 335 13.82 -21.23 5.72
C ALA A 335 14.85 -21.52 6.83
N THR A 336 16.13 -21.27 6.53
CA THR A 336 17.17 -21.29 7.57
C THR A 336 17.02 -20.05 8.47
N PRO A 337 17.53 -20.09 9.72
CA PRO A 337 17.60 -18.91 10.57
C PRO A 337 18.29 -17.72 9.86
N TYR A 338 19.38 -17.98 9.15
CA TYR A 338 20.10 -16.98 8.34
C TYR A 338 19.18 -16.24 7.36
N HIS A 339 18.41 -16.94 6.51
CA HIS A 339 17.55 -16.26 5.52
C HIS A 339 16.47 -15.40 6.20
N ARG A 340 15.91 -15.85 7.33
CA ARG A 340 14.91 -15.07 8.07
C ARG A 340 15.52 -13.82 8.71
N GLN A 341 16.69 -13.95 9.31
CA GLN A 341 17.43 -12.85 9.93
C GLN A 341 17.92 -11.84 8.88
N TYR A 342 18.39 -12.33 7.73
CA TYR A 342 18.77 -11.49 6.60
C TYR A 342 17.57 -10.74 6.03
N PHE A 343 16.41 -11.40 5.90
CA PHE A 343 15.17 -10.72 5.52
C PHE A 343 14.79 -9.62 6.52
N ALA A 344 14.84 -9.89 7.84
CA ALA A 344 14.56 -8.89 8.88
C ALA A 344 15.53 -7.70 8.83
N ARG A 345 16.82 -7.96 8.60
CA ARG A 345 17.85 -6.93 8.40
C ARG A 345 17.57 -6.08 7.17
N LEU A 346 17.33 -6.68 6.01
CA LEU A 346 17.03 -5.96 4.76
C LEU A 346 15.82 -5.05 4.91
N ASN A 347 14.78 -5.50 5.61
CA ASN A 347 13.61 -4.67 5.88
C ASN A 347 13.96 -3.45 6.74
N THR A 348 14.86 -3.60 7.73
CA THR A 348 15.33 -2.49 8.57
C THR A 348 16.22 -1.51 7.80
N GLU A 349 17.12 -2.02 6.97
CA GLU A 349 17.98 -1.19 6.11
C GLU A 349 17.18 -0.47 5.04
N LEU A 350 16.16 -1.11 4.45
CA LEU A 350 15.25 -0.47 3.49
C LEU A 350 14.44 0.65 4.16
N LYS A 351 13.96 0.49 5.41
CA LYS A 351 13.35 1.61 6.17
C LYS A 351 14.29 2.82 6.23
N ALA A 352 15.54 2.58 6.63
CA ALA A 352 16.53 3.64 6.79
C ALA A 352 16.88 4.29 5.44
N LEU A 353 17.12 3.49 4.40
CA LEU A 353 17.42 3.95 3.04
C LEU A 353 16.27 4.76 2.44
N THR A 354 15.02 4.34 2.64
CA THR A 354 13.84 5.12 2.23
C THR A 354 13.80 6.47 2.93
N ARG A 355 14.03 6.52 4.26
CA ARG A 355 14.04 7.80 4.99
C ARG A 355 15.10 8.75 4.44
N LEU A 356 16.31 8.24 4.22
CA LEU A 356 17.39 8.98 3.58
C LEU A 356 16.99 9.46 2.18
N ALA A 357 16.37 8.60 1.38
CA ALA A 357 15.89 8.93 0.03
C ALA A 357 14.80 10.01 0.04
N SER A 358 13.98 10.10 1.09
CA SER A 358 12.92 11.12 1.21
C SER A 358 13.37 12.43 1.86
N HIS A 359 14.55 12.46 2.50
CA HIS A 359 15.07 13.64 3.19
C HIS A 359 16.44 14.07 2.65
N GLU A 360 17.52 13.43 3.08
CA GLU A 360 18.90 13.88 2.80
C GLU A 360 19.34 13.63 1.35
N ALA A 361 18.77 12.63 0.68
CA ALA A 361 18.99 12.30 -0.72
C ALA A 361 17.77 12.60 -1.61
N ALA A 362 16.82 13.40 -1.12
CA ALA A 362 15.57 13.69 -1.82
C ALA A 362 15.81 14.35 -3.19
N LEU A 363 15.07 13.85 -4.18
CA LEU A 363 14.87 14.54 -5.44
C LEU A 363 13.74 15.56 -5.26
N ILE A 364 14.03 16.85 -5.45
CA ILE A 364 12.99 17.88 -5.46
C ILE A 364 12.08 17.64 -6.67
N SER A 365 10.75 17.61 -6.45
CA SER A 365 9.81 17.51 -7.57
C SER A 365 9.80 18.79 -8.40
N TYR A 366 9.38 18.70 -9.66
CA TYR A 366 9.25 19.86 -10.51
C TYR A 366 8.24 20.88 -9.94
N GLU A 367 7.11 20.41 -9.40
CA GLU A 367 6.07 21.25 -8.79
C GLU A 367 6.63 22.01 -7.59
N LYS A 368 7.36 21.30 -6.71
CA LYS A 368 7.98 21.92 -5.54
C LYS A 368 9.07 22.92 -5.94
N PHE A 369 9.86 22.58 -6.95
CA PHE A 369 10.86 23.48 -7.51
C PHE A 369 10.22 24.75 -8.09
N ALA A 370 9.22 24.61 -8.96
CA ALA A 370 8.52 25.72 -9.58
C ALA A 370 7.79 26.59 -8.55
N TYR A 371 7.17 25.98 -7.54
CA TYR A 371 6.58 26.68 -6.40
C TYR A 371 7.63 27.51 -5.65
N ASN A 372 8.76 26.90 -5.27
CA ASN A 372 9.83 27.59 -4.56
C ASN A 372 10.43 28.72 -5.40
N LEU A 373 10.57 28.51 -6.71
CA LEU A 373 11.06 29.49 -7.67
C LEU A 373 10.14 30.72 -7.72
N VAL A 374 8.83 30.52 -7.94
CA VAL A 374 7.89 31.65 -8.02
C VAL A 374 7.68 32.32 -6.68
N LYS A 375 7.66 31.55 -5.58
CA LYS A 375 7.61 32.09 -4.22
C LYS A 375 8.78 33.01 -3.96
N LYS A 376 10.01 32.55 -4.23
CA LYS A 376 11.22 33.34 -4.05
C LYS A 376 11.16 34.62 -4.88
N MET A 377 10.78 34.54 -6.15
CA MET A 377 10.65 35.73 -7.00
C MET A 377 9.61 36.72 -6.50
N ALA A 378 8.49 36.24 -5.96
CA ALA A 378 7.45 37.09 -5.39
C ALA A 378 7.90 37.74 -4.08
N ASP A 379 8.54 36.97 -3.18
CA ASP A 379 9.12 37.50 -1.95
C ASP A 379 10.20 38.56 -2.26
N ASP A 380 11.10 38.28 -3.21
CA ASP A 380 12.16 39.20 -3.64
C ASP A 380 11.55 40.48 -4.25
N LEU A 381 10.51 40.34 -5.10
CA LEU A 381 9.79 41.49 -5.68
C LEU A 381 9.16 42.37 -4.60
N MET A 382 8.53 41.78 -3.58
CA MET A 382 7.96 42.55 -2.46
C MET A 382 9.06 43.24 -1.66
N ALA A 383 10.12 42.51 -1.32
CA ALA A 383 11.23 43.03 -0.52
C ALA A 383 11.95 44.19 -1.21
N ASP A 384 12.22 44.09 -2.51
CA ASP A 384 12.85 45.12 -3.33
C ASP A 384 12.02 46.42 -3.40
N ASN A 385 10.71 46.33 -3.15
CA ASN A 385 9.78 47.45 -3.11
C ASN A 385 9.39 47.87 -1.68
N GLY A 386 10.09 47.37 -0.66
CA GLY A 386 9.93 47.78 0.74
C GLY A 386 8.80 47.07 1.49
N GLU A 387 8.24 45.99 0.95
CA GLU A 387 7.20 45.18 1.58
C GLU A 387 7.78 43.88 2.15
N THR A 388 7.56 43.64 3.45
CA THR A 388 7.94 42.37 4.09
C THR A 388 6.70 41.49 4.25
N VAL A 389 6.37 40.76 3.20
CA VAL A 389 5.24 39.83 3.16
C VAL A 389 5.75 38.44 2.83
N ALA A 390 5.34 37.43 3.60
CA ALA A 390 5.58 36.04 3.25
C ALA A 390 4.56 35.62 2.18
N VAL A 391 4.95 35.69 0.92
CA VAL A 391 4.06 35.38 -0.20
C VAL A 391 3.78 33.87 -0.25
N ASN A 392 2.51 33.49 -0.39
CA ASN A 392 2.12 32.12 -0.67
C ASN A 392 1.46 32.03 -2.07
N PRO A 393 2.19 31.56 -3.10
CA PRO A 393 1.69 31.46 -4.48
C PRO A 393 0.41 30.62 -4.65
N ASP A 394 0.12 29.67 -3.75
CA ASP A 394 -1.11 28.86 -3.81
C ASP A 394 -2.36 29.64 -3.36
N LEU A 395 -2.18 30.74 -2.63
CA LEU A 395 -3.27 31.60 -2.16
C LEU A 395 -3.41 32.87 -3.02
N ILE A 396 -2.79 32.89 -4.19
CA ILE A 396 -2.89 33.96 -5.18
C ILE A 396 -3.61 33.41 -6.40
N MET A 397 -4.86 33.79 -6.61
CA MET A 397 -5.64 33.40 -7.79
C MET A 397 -5.34 34.35 -8.95
N VAL A 398 -5.06 33.78 -10.12
CA VAL A 398 -4.83 34.47 -11.38
C VAL A 398 -6.04 34.19 -12.28
N GLU A 399 -6.86 35.20 -12.46
CA GLU A 399 -8.00 35.19 -13.38
C GLU A 399 -7.48 35.56 -14.77
N LEU A 400 -7.49 34.60 -15.70
CA LEU A 400 -6.98 34.77 -17.07
C LEU A 400 -8.07 35.31 -18.00
N ASP A 401 -9.30 34.82 -17.84
CA ASP A 401 -10.52 35.35 -18.43
C ASP A 401 -11.74 35.08 -17.51
N GLY A 402 -12.96 35.43 -17.96
CA GLY A 402 -14.18 35.23 -17.16
C GLY A 402 -14.60 33.76 -16.91
N SER A 403 -13.85 32.79 -17.43
CA SER A 403 -14.10 31.35 -17.32
C SER A 403 -12.90 30.54 -16.84
N GLN A 404 -11.68 31.08 -16.92
CA GLN A 404 -10.44 30.41 -16.58
C GLN A 404 -9.69 31.15 -15.47
N GLU A 405 -9.55 30.48 -14.33
CA GLU A 405 -8.72 30.93 -13.21
C GLU A 405 -7.79 29.79 -12.75
N MET A 406 -6.60 30.13 -12.25
CA MET A 406 -5.69 29.18 -11.62
C MET A 406 -4.78 29.91 -10.62
N THR A 407 -4.21 29.19 -9.66
CA THR A 407 -3.27 29.80 -8.71
C THR A 407 -1.98 30.25 -9.40
N LEU A 408 -1.25 31.20 -8.81
CA LEU A 408 0.04 31.65 -9.33
C LEU A 408 1.03 30.49 -9.47
N SER A 409 1.06 29.58 -8.50
CA SER A 409 1.84 28.33 -8.58
C SER A 409 1.44 27.47 -9.78
N GLN A 410 0.15 27.23 -9.99
CA GLN A 410 -0.35 26.42 -11.11
C GLN A 410 -0.07 27.05 -12.47
N LEU A 411 -0.14 28.38 -12.58
CA LEU A 411 0.21 29.12 -13.78
C LEU A 411 1.66 28.81 -14.20
N ILE A 412 2.59 28.86 -13.25
CA ILE A 412 4.00 28.61 -13.49
C ILE A 412 4.28 27.12 -13.70
N ILE A 413 3.74 26.24 -12.86
CA ILE A 413 3.92 24.79 -12.97
C ILE A 413 3.46 24.28 -14.35
N LYS A 414 2.29 24.74 -14.83
CA LYS A 414 1.75 24.34 -16.13
C LYS A 414 2.42 25.05 -17.31
N GLU A 415 3.43 25.91 -17.05
CA GLU A 415 4.04 26.82 -18.03
C GLU A 415 2.99 27.53 -18.90
N HIS A 416 1.87 27.94 -18.30
CA HIS A 416 0.78 28.53 -19.05
C HIS A 416 1.14 29.96 -19.45
N HIS A 417 1.48 30.14 -20.73
CA HIS A 417 1.81 31.44 -21.27
C HIS A 417 0.57 32.32 -21.40
N ILE A 418 0.58 33.50 -20.78
CA ILE A 418 -0.45 34.50 -20.98
C ILE A 418 -0.19 35.15 -22.36
N THR A 419 -0.92 34.71 -23.38
CA THR A 419 -0.75 35.18 -24.77
C THR A 419 -1.71 36.31 -25.12
N GLU A 420 -1.63 36.79 -26.36
CA GLU A 420 -2.59 37.73 -26.93
C GLU A 420 -3.97 37.08 -27.17
N GLU A 421 -4.04 35.81 -27.57
CA GLU A 421 -5.31 35.06 -27.81
C GLU A 421 -5.94 34.49 -26.53
N SER A 422 -5.13 34.18 -25.51
CA SER A 422 -5.54 33.73 -24.16
C SER A 422 -5.35 34.80 -23.09
N GLY A 423 -5.28 36.07 -23.50
CA GLY A 423 -5.03 37.23 -22.65
C GLY A 423 -5.62 38.51 -23.25
N PRO A 424 -5.03 39.70 -23.04
CA PRO A 424 -5.71 41.01 -23.01
C PRO A 424 -6.40 41.50 -24.31
N ILE A 425 -6.60 40.67 -25.34
CA ILE A 425 -7.39 41.00 -26.52
C ILE A 425 -8.90 40.90 -26.27
N HIS A 426 -9.38 39.96 -25.42
CA HIS A 426 -10.81 39.84 -25.16
C HIS A 426 -11.37 40.93 -24.22
N ASN A 427 -10.51 41.55 -23.39
CA ASN A 427 -10.82 42.77 -22.62
C ASN A 427 -9.51 43.50 -22.20
N PRO A 428 -8.95 44.38 -23.05
CA PRO A 428 -7.75 45.14 -22.72
C PRO A 428 -7.96 45.98 -21.45
N GLY A 429 -7.09 45.83 -20.45
CA GLY A 429 -7.17 46.54 -19.17
C GLY A 429 -8.07 45.88 -18.11
N VAL A 430 -8.63 44.70 -18.39
CA VAL A 430 -9.46 43.94 -17.42
C VAL A 430 -8.71 42.72 -16.88
N TYR A 431 -7.99 41.96 -17.71
CA TYR A 431 -7.26 40.73 -17.33
C TYR A 431 -5.78 40.76 -17.76
N PRO A 432 -4.88 39.99 -17.12
CA PRO A 432 -5.13 39.11 -15.98
C PRO A 432 -5.42 39.90 -14.69
N ARG A 433 -6.26 39.35 -13.81
CA ARG A 433 -6.50 39.90 -12.46
C ARG A 433 -5.93 38.98 -11.41
N ILE A 434 -5.35 39.57 -10.39
CA ILE A 434 -4.89 38.84 -9.22
C ILE A 434 -5.87 39.07 -8.08
N ARG A 435 -6.27 37.98 -7.44
CA ARG A 435 -7.12 37.98 -6.26
C ARG A 435 -6.49 37.13 -5.18
N LEU A 436 -6.32 37.73 -3.99
CA LEU A 436 -5.84 36.99 -2.83
C LEU A 436 -6.97 36.12 -2.28
N LEU A 437 -6.67 34.85 -2.05
CA LEU A 437 -7.59 33.92 -1.39
C LEU A 437 -7.56 34.13 0.13
N PRO A 438 -8.63 33.74 0.86
CA PRO A 438 -8.65 33.81 2.32
C PRO A 438 -7.43 33.13 2.94
N GLY A 439 -6.77 33.82 3.87
CA GLY A 439 -5.56 33.32 4.56
C GLY A 439 -4.24 33.83 4.01
N HIS A 440 -4.19 34.46 2.84
CA HIS A 440 -2.98 35.16 2.38
C HIS A 440 -2.82 36.51 3.12
N PRO A 441 -1.60 36.89 3.56
CA PRO A 441 -1.36 38.22 4.10
C PRO A 441 -1.64 39.34 3.07
N PRO A 442 -2.07 40.54 3.47
CA PRO A 442 -2.21 41.66 2.53
C PRO A 442 -0.88 41.98 1.83
N MET A 443 -0.92 42.23 0.53
CA MET A 443 0.24 42.65 -0.29
C MET A 443 -0.22 43.67 -1.34
N SER A 444 0.71 44.46 -1.88
CA SER A 444 0.40 45.37 -2.97
C SER A 444 0.14 44.67 -4.31
N ASP A 445 -0.48 45.42 -5.23
CA ASP A 445 -0.82 44.98 -6.57
C ASP A 445 0.39 44.92 -7.53
N LEU A 446 1.63 45.04 -7.03
CA LEU A 446 2.86 45.05 -7.84
C LEU A 446 2.97 43.83 -8.77
N LEU A 447 2.54 42.66 -8.29
CA LEU A 447 2.61 41.42 -9.04
C LEU A 447 1.84 41.48 -10.38
N ASN A 448 0.78 42.29 -10.47
CA ASN A 448 0.01 42.50 -11.72
C ASN A 448 0.88 43.02 -12.87
N GLN A 449 1.96 43.75 -12.56
CA GLN A 449 2.86 44.31 -13.56
C GLN A 449 3.87 43.29 -14.11
N TYR A 450 4.14 42.22 -13.37
CA TYR A 450 5.20 41.26 -13.66
C TYR A 450 4.68 39.91 -14.14
N ILE A 451 3.46 39.53 -13.76
CA ILE A 451 2.92 38.17 -13.98
C ILE A 451 2.88 37.76 -15.45
N VAL A 452 2.54 38.69 -16.36
CA VAL A 452 2.53 38.43 -17.81
C VAL A 452 3.94 38.09 -18.29
N ASN A 453 4.95 38.86 -17.85
CA ASN A 453 6.34 38.59 -18.23
C ASN A 453 6.85 37.29 -17.59
N TRP A 454 6.55 37.03 -16.32
CA TRP A 454 6.92 35.78 -15.66
C TRP A 454 6.32 34.55 -16.37
N SER A 455 5.06 34.63 -16.78
CA SER A 455 4.41 33.54 -17.54
C SER A 455 5.13 33.19 -18.85
N LYS A 456 5.89 34.12 -19.44
CA LYS A 456 6.61 33.94 -20.72
C LYS A 456 8.09 33.63 -20.53
N ALA A 457 8.75 34.36 -19.64
CA ALA A 457 10.21 34.40 -19.55
C ALA A 457 10.78 33.54 -18.41
N LEU A 458 9.96 33.06 -17.47
CA LEU A 458 10.46 32.33 -16.31
C LEU A 458 11.05 30.95 -16.68
N ARG A 459 10.44 30.26 -17.64
CA ARG A 459 10.88 28.95 -18.18
C ARG A 459 11.32 27.97 -17.07
N PRO A 460 10.42 27.65 -16.12
CA PRO A 460 10.76 26.82 -14.96
C PRO A 460 11.29 25.43 -15.33
N GLY A 461 10.87 24.83 -16.44
CA GLY A 461 11.38 23.56 -16.96
C GLY A 461 12.87 23.62 -17.30
N GLU A 462 13.34 24.66 -17.98
CA GLU A 462 14.78 24.82 -18.27
C GLU A 462 15.59 25.00 -16.99
N LYS A 463 15.11 25.86 -16.08
CA LYS A 463 15.78 26.07 -14.79
C LYS A 463 15.81 24.79 -13.93
N TYR A 464 14.80 23.94 -14.08
CA TYR A 464 14.76 22.65 -13.42
C TYR A 464 15.77 21.67 -14.04
N ILE A 465 15.91 21.64 -15.37
CA ILE A 465 16.97 20.88 -16.05
C ILE A 465 18.36 21.34 -15.59
N ASP A 466 18.62 22.64 -15.61
CA ASP A 466 19.91 23.22 -15.16
C ASP A 466 20.24 22.79 -13.73
N MET A 467 19.24 22.80 -12.83
CA MET A 467 19.38 22.33 -11.45
C MET A 467 19.68 20.84 -11.37
N LEU A 468 18.98 19.99 -12.14
CA LEU A 468 19.25 18.55 -12.17
C LEU A 468 20.66 18.25 -12.70
N GLU A 469 21.12 18.98 -13.71
CA GLU A 469 22.47 18.83 -14.24
C GLU A 469 23.53 19.22 -13.20
N ALA A 470 23.35 20.38 -12.54
CA ALA A 470 24.29 20.91 -11.56
C ALA A 470 24.30 20.13 -10.23
N ASP A 471 23.14 19.76 -9.68
CA ASP A 471 23.04 19.22 -8.32
C ASP A 471 22.85 17.69 -8.26
N TYR A 472 22.46 17.05 -9.37
CA TYR A 472 22.12 15.62 -9.42
C TYR A 472 22.92 14.82 -10.47
N LEU A 473 23.59 15.45 -11.44
CA LEU A 473 24.45 14.75 -12.41
C LEU A 473 25.93 15.10 -12.29
N ASP A 474 26.27 16.31 -11.84
CA ASP A 474 27.65 16.69 -11.60
C ASP A 474 28.25 15.87 -10.46
N LYS A 475 29.36 15.17 -10.77
CA LYS A 475 30.05 14.29 -9.81
C LYS A 475 30.77 15.07 -8.73
N ASP A 476 31.09 16.34 -9.02
CA ASP A 476 31.80 17.24 -8.11
C ASP A 476 30.82 18.04 -7.22
N ALA A 477 29.51 17.93 -7.47
CA ALA A 477 28.50 18.60 -6.68
C ALA A 477 28.41 18.07 -5.23
N PRO A 478 28.23 18.94 -4.23
CA PRO A 478 28.02 18.53 -2.85
C PRO A 478 26.84 17.56 -2.71
N GLY A 479 27.10 16.41 -2.08
CA GLY A 479 26.06 15.40 -1.82
C GLY A 479 25.72 14.49 -3.02
N PHE A 480 26.30 14.69 -4.21
CA PHE A 480 26.08 13.79 -5.36
C PHE A 480 26.36 12.32 -5.01
N ALA A 481 27.49 12.05 -4.36
CA ALA A 481 27.87 10.70 -3.97
C ALA A 481 26.84 10.06 -3.02
N LEU A 482 26.34 10.81 -2.03
CA LEU A 482 25.31 10.33 -1.11
C LEU A 482 24.00 10.03 -1.85
N LYS A 483 23.51 10.95 -2.70
CA LYS A 483 22.29 10.75 -3.50
C LYS A 483 22.37 9.50 -4.37
N ARG A 484 23.50 9.34 -5.09
CA ARG A 484 23.79 8.17 -5.92
C ARG A 484 23.82 6.89 -5.07
N ASP A 485 24.55 6.90 -3.97
CA ASP A 485 24.79 5.70 -3.16
C ASP A 485 23.53 5.26 -2.40
N VAL A 486 22.71 6.20 -1.93
CA VAL A 486 21.37 5.91 -1.37
C VAL A 486 20.49 5.24 -2.41
N TYR A 487 20.38 5.83 -3.61
CA TYR A 487 19.57 5.26 -4.70
C TYR A 487 20.03 3.86 -5.10
N VAL A 488 21.34 3.67 -5.28
CA VAL A 488 21.93 2.37 -5.63
C VAL A 488 21.70 1.33 -4.55
N ASN A 489 21.93 1.68 -3.28
CA ASN A 489 21.71 0.74 -2.18
C ASN A 489 20.23 0.40 -2.05
N LEU A 490 19.32 1.35 -2.20
CA LEU A 490 17.88 1.10 -2.18
C LEU A 490 17.50 0.01 -3.18
N GLN A 491 17.93 0.15 -4.44
CA GLN A 491 17.64 -0.81 -5.51
C GLN A 491 18.25 -2.20 -5.26
N LEU A 492 19.49 -2.27 -4.78
CA LEU A 492 20.14 -3.57 -4.51
C LEU A 492 19.50 -4.30 -3.33
N HIS A 493 19.14 -3.60 -2.26
CA HIS A 493 18.46 -4.21 -1.11
C HIS A 493 17.03 -4.64 -1.48
N GLU A 494 16.35 -3.89 -2.35
CA GLU A 494 15.06 -4.26 -2.91
C GLU A 494 15.14 -5.55 -3.72
N MET A 495 16.12 -5.68 -4.63
CA MET A 495 16.38 -6.91 -5.38
C MET A 495 16.66 -8.10 -4.46
N GLN A 496 17.48 -7.93 -3.42
CA GLN A 496 17.80 -8.99 -2.46
C GLN A 496 16.56 -9.43 -1.67
N ARG A 497 15.75 -8.48 -1.18
CA ARG A 497 14.51 -8.80 -0.48
C ARG A 497 13.49 -9.44 -1.41
N ALA A 498 13.39 -8.99 -2.66
CA ALA A 498 12.53 -9.58 -3.67
C ALA A 498 12.91 -11.04 -3.93
N ALA A 499 14.21 -11.33 -4.09
CA ALA A 499 14.71 -12.70 -4.26
C ALA A 499 14.37 -13.59 -3.05
N LEU A 500 14.51 -13.08 -1.82
CA LEU A 500 14.09 -13.82 -0.61
C LEU A 500 12.57 -14.02 -0.55
N SER A 501 11.78 -13.00 -0.90
CA SER A 501 10.32 -13.10 -0.93
C SER A 501 9.88 -14.19 -1.92
N GLU A 502 10.49 -14.24 -3.10
CA GLU A 502 10.20 -15.26 -4.12
C GLU A 502 10.73 -16.65 -3.75
N LEU A 503 11.83 -16.74 -2.98
CA LEU A 503 12.26 -17.99 -2.36
C LEU A 503 11.23 -18.47 -1.32
N PHE A 504 10.69 -17.55 -0.50
CA PHE A 504 9.72 -17.87 0.53
C PHE A 504 8.35 -18.25 -0.02
N SER A 505 7.93 -17.64 -1.14
CA SER A 505 6.70 -18.01 -1.86
C SER A 505 6.84 -19.30 -2.68
N GLY A 506 8.09 -19.77 -2.89
CA GLY A 506 8.39 -20.95 -3.70
C GLY A 506 8.46 -20.68 -5.21
N VAL A 507 8.40 -19.42 -5.64
CA VAL A 507 8.57 -19.02 -7.04
C VAL A 507 10.02 -19.20 -7.50
N LEU A 508 10.99 -18.86 -6.65
CA LEU A 508 12.40 -19.18 -6.89
C LEU A 508 12.78 -20.46 -6.15
N SER A 509 13.44 -21.38 -6.87
CA SER A 509 14.11 -22.52 -6.24
C SER A 509 15.32 -22.06 -5.40
N ARG A 510 15.80 -22.89 -4.48
CA ARG A 510 17.02 -22.58 -3.70
C ARG A 510 18.25 -22.38 -4.60
N GLU A 511 18.34 -23.14 -5.69
CA GLU A 511 19.42 -23.03 -6.67
C GLU A 511 19.36 -21.68 -7.41
N HIS A 512 18.17 -21.34 -7.95
CA HIS A 512 17.97 -20.06 -8.64
C HIS A 512 18.18 -18.88 -7.71
N TYR A 513 17.68 -18.94 -6.47
CA TYR A 513 17.93 -17.92 -5.45
C TYR A 513 19.43 -17.67 -5.26
N GLY A 514 20.23 -18.73 -5.04
CA GLY A 514 21.67 -18.57 -4.80
C GLY A 514 22.41 -17.92 -5.98
N ARG A 515 21.98 -18.18 -7.22
CA ARG A 515 22.56 -17.54 -8.41
C ARG A 515 22.12 -16.09 -8.57
N VAL A 516 20.85 -15.78 -8.29
CA VAL A 516 20.33 -14.40 -8.29
C VAL A 516 21.03 -13.58 -7.21
N GLU A 517 21.17 -14.10 -6.00
CA GLU A 517 21.90 -13.45 -4.90
C GLU A 517 23.34 -13.13 -5.30
N GLN A 518 24.08 -14.10 -5.84
CA GLN A 518 25.43 -13.88 -6.35
C GLN A 518 25.49 -12.83 -7.46
N ALA A 519 24.51 -12.80 -8.36
CA ALA A 519 24.44 -11.80 -9.42
C ALA A 519 24.21 -10.39 -8.85
N ILE A 520 23.34 -10.25 -7.85
CA ILE A 520 23.09 -8.97 -7.17
C ILE A 520 24.35 -8.51 -6.40
N ASP A 521 25.05 -9.41 -5.73
CA ASP A 521 26.29 -9.05 -5.01
C ASP A 521 27.39 -8.58 -5.95
N ARG A 522 27.49 -9.15 -7.16
CA ARG A 522 28.42 -8.65 -8.20
C ARG A 522 28.08 -7.24 -8.66
N LEU A 523 26.81 -6.84 -8.67
CA LEU A 523 26.40 -5.48 -9.06
C LEU A 523 26.91 -4.40 -8.09
N ARG A 524 27.28 -4.77 -6.86
CA ARG A 524 27.83 -3.83 -5.85
C ARG A 524 29.20 -3.29 -6.24
N VAL A 525 29.95 -4.02 -7.07
CA VAL A 525 31.31 -3.65 -7.47
C VAL A 525 31.35 -3.47 -8.98
N PRO A 526 31.86 -2.33 -9.49
CA PRO A 526 32.02 -2.15 -10.93
C PRO A 526 32.94 -3.23 -11.53
N GLU A 527 32.44 -3.95 -12.52
CA GLU A 527 33.24 -4.85 -13.35
C GLU A 527 34.12 -4.02 -14.31
N PRO A 528 35.38 -4.43 -14.56
CA PRO A 528 36.20 -3.81 -15.58
C PRO A 528 35.52 -3.91 -16.95
N PHE A 529 35.27 -2.77 -17.57
CA PHE A 529 34.71 -2.69 -18.92
C PHE A 529 35.76 -2.13 -19.87
N ASN A 530 36.02 -2.84 -20.97
CA ASN A 530 36.83 -2.33 -22.07
C ASN A 530 35.91 -1.69 -23.12
N PRO A 531 35.91 -0.35 -23.28
CA PRO A 531 34.99 0.34 -24.20
C PRO A 531 35.16 -0.03 -25.67
N ILE A 532 36.30 -0.64 -26.01
CA ILE A 532 36.64 -1.06 -27.38
C ILE A 532 36.06 -2.45 -27.68
N GLU A 533 35.74 -3.23 -26.65
CA GLU A 533 35.23 -4.59 -26.78
C GLU A 533 33.69 -4.60 -26.77
N THR A 534 33.10 -5.03 -27.87
CA THR A 534 31.65 -5.20 -27.98
C THR A 534 31.20 -6.41 -27.17
N ASP A 535 30.31 -6.19 -26.20
CA ASP A 535 29.74 -7.26 -25.39
C ASP A 535 28.49 -7.83 -26.06
N TYR A 536 28.62 -9.04 -26.62
CA TYR A 536 27.50 -9.78 -27.17
C TYR A 536 26.88 -10.64 -26.07
N PRO A 537 25.58 -10.52 -25.78
CA PRO A 537 24.92 -11.32 -24.74
C PRO A 537 25.11 -12.83 -24.90
N ASP A 538 25.26 -13.30 -26.15
CA ASP A 538 25.36 -14.71 -26.48
C ASP A 538 26.81 -15.21 -26.65
N VAL A 539 27.82 -14.32 -26.68
CA VAL A 539 29.23 -14.69 -26.92
C VAL A 539 30.21 -13.71 -26.23
N PRO A 540 31.04 -14.15 -25.25
CA PRO A 540 31.05 -15.47 -24.63
C PRO A 540 29.79 -15.67 -23.78
N GLN A 541 29.26 -16.89 -23.76
CA GLN A 541 28.16 -17.25 -22.88
C GLN A 541 28.60 -17.19 -21.42
N ARG A 542 28.07 -16.23 -20.66
CA ARG A 542 28.43 -16.02 -19.25
C ARG A 542 27.25 -15.50 -18.44
N ASP A 543 27.30 -15.78 -17.14
CA ASP A 543 26.35 -15.22 -16.17
C ASP A 543 26.44 -13.69 -16.16
N GLY A 544 25.31 -13.02 -15.98
CA GLY A 544 25.30 -11.57 -15.89
C GLY A 544 23.91 -10.97 -15.73
N VAL A 545 23.91 -9.67 -15.50
CA VAL A 545 22.69 -8.86 -15.44
C VAL A 545 22.69 -7.93 -16.64
N TYR A 546 21.57 -7.89 -17.35
CA TYR A 546 21.40 -7.14 -18.59
C TYR A 546 20.23 -6.16 -18.45
N ARG A 547 20.36 -4.96 -19.02
CA ARG A 547 19.27 -3.98 -19.09
C ARG A 547 18.17 -4.50 -20.03
N PHE A 548 16.94 -4.52 -19.56
CA PHE A 548 15.82 -4.95 -20.39
C PHE A 548 15.44 -3.89 -21.43
N HIS A 549 15.16 -4.32 -22.65
CA HIS A 549 14.78 -3.45 -23.75
C HIS A 549 13.59 -4.01 -24.51
N LEU A 550 12.71 -3.12 -24.96
CA LEU A 550 11.63 -3.40 -25.91
C LEU A 550 11.82 -2.53 -27.14
N GLN A 551 11.82 -3.11 -28.34
CA GLN A 551 12.05 -2.36 -29.59
C GLN A 551 13.30 -1.45 -29.53
N SER A 552 14.38 -1.95 -28.93
CA SER A 552 15.63 -1.20 -28.69
C SER A 552 15.50 0.02 -27.76
N ARG A 553 14.45 0.09 -26.94
CA ARG A 553 14.23 1.13 -25.93
C ARG A 553 14.36 0.53 -24.54
N GLN A 554 15.21 1.12 -23.72
CA GLN A 554 15.47 0.66 -22.36
C GLN A 554 14.21 0.82 -21.51
N VAL A 555 13.79 -0.25 -20.86
CA VAL A 555 12.75 -0.25 -19.84
C VAL A 555 13.45 -0.12 -18.48
N GLN A 556 13.16 0.97 -17.78
CA GLN A 556 13.91 1.39 -16.61
C GLN A 556 13.50 0.59 -15.37
N GLY A 557 14.47 0.29 -14.51
CA GLY A 557 14.29 -0.58 -13.34
C GLY A 557 14.04 -2.06 -13.66
N VAL A 558 14.05 -2.46 -14.93
CA VAL A 558 13.79 -3.84 -15.37
C VAL A 558 15.09 -4.45 -15.89
N TYR A 559 15.43 -5.62 -15.37
CA TYR A 559 16.70 -6.29 -15.65
C TYR A 559 16.48 -7.76 -15.99
N VAL A 560 17.37 -8.32 -16.81
CA VAL A 560 17.41 -9.75 -17.11
C VAL A 560 18.63 -10.36 -16.42
N PHE A 561 18.38 -11.32 -15.54
CA PHE A 561 19.38 -12.14 -14.88
C PHE A 561 19.61 -13.39 -15.73
N ARG A 562 20.75 -13.42 -16.44
CA ARG A 562 21.18 -14.55 -17.25
C ARG A 562 22.04 -15.47 -16.43
N MET A 563 21.66 -16.75 -16.42
CA MET A 563 22.37 -17.84 -15.77
C MET A 563 22.71 -18.89 -16.81
N MET A 564 23.99 -19.24 -16.92
CA MET A 564 24.43 -20.30 -17.82
C MET A 564 24.29 -21.65 -17.15
N ASN A 565 23.55 -22.56 -17.79
CA ASN A 565 23.36 -23.95 -17.40
C ASN A 565 23.92 -24.85 -18.50
N ASN A 566 25.13 -25.40 -18.30
CA ASN A 566 25.78 -26.28 -19.28
C ASN A 566 25.84 -25.70 -20.72
N GLY A 567 26.06 -24.39 -20.85
CA GLY A 567 26.09 -23.70 -22.16
C GLY A 567 24.71 -23.27 -22.69
N VAL A 568 23.64 -23.42 -21.92
CA VAL A 568 22.31 -22.90 -22.23
C VAL A 568 22.01 -21.71 -21.32
N ALA A 569 21.60 -20.57 -21.90
CA ALA A 569 21.20 -19.40 -21.14
C ALA A 569 19.79 -19.60 -20.59
N GLU A 570 19.65 -19.47 -19.27
CA GLU A 570 18.38 -19.34 -18.57
C GLU A 570 18.24 -17.88 -18.12
N ASP A 571 17.23 -17.19 -18.66
CA ASP A 571 17.02 -15.77 -18.44
C ASP A 571 15.80 -15.54 -17.53
N LEU A 572 16.04 -14.92 -16.37
CA LEU A 572 14.99 -14.45 -15.45
C LEU A 572 14.80 -12.94 -15.61
N LEU A 573 13.58 -12.52 -15.92
CA LEU A 573 13.18 -11.13 -15.98
C LEU A 573 12.79 -10.64 -14.57
N TYR A 574 13.50 -9.63 -14.08
CA TYR A 574 13.19 -8.91 -12.84
C TYR A 574 12.31 -7.70 -13.14
N THR A 575 11.12 -7.65 -12.55
CA THR A 575 10.15 -6.55 -12.67
C THR A 575 9.68 -6.08 -11.29
N PRO A 576 10.30 -5.04 -10.73
CA PRO A 576 9.87 -4.50 -9.45
C PRO A 576 8.48 -3.86 -9.55
N HIS A 577 7.58 -4.19 -8.63
CA HIS A 577 6.21 -3.65 -8.55
C HIS A 577 5.38 -3.91 -9.81
N ALA A 578 5.60 -5.06 -10.45
CA ALA A 578 4.72 -5.50 -11.51
C ALA A 578 3.28 -5.63 -10.98
N PRO A 579 2.28 -5.32 -11.82
CA PRO A 579 0.86 -5.36 -11.43
C PRO A 579 0.33 -6.76 -11.10
N ASP A 580 1.10 -7.81 -11.41
CA ASP A 580 0.82 -9.19 -11.05
C ASP A 580 1.45 -9.61 -9.69
N GLY A 581 2.17 -8.71 -9.02
CA GLY A 581 2.82 -8.96 -7.73
C GLY A 581 4.10 -9.81 -7.81
N ARG A 582 4.56 -10.20 -9.00
CA ARG A 582 5.77 -11.02 -9.18
C ARG A 582 6.99 -10.16 -9.47
N TYR A 583 8.09 -10.44 -8.78
CA TYR A 583 9.38 -9.79 -8.99
C TYR A 583 10.22 -10.54 -10.02
N PHE A 584 10.25 -11.86 -9.97
CA PHE A 584 11.05 -12.68 -10.89
C PHE A 584 10.17 -13.65 -11.69
N ARG A 585 10.40 -13.69 -13.01
CA ARG A 585 9.76 -14.66 -13.90
C ARG A 585 10.67 -15.05 -15.07
N PRO A 586 10.53 -16.24 -15.65
CA PRO A 586 11.28 -16.58 -16.85
C PRO A 586 10.99 -15.59 -17.98
N LEU A 587 12.03 -15.13 -18.68
CA LEU A 587 11.88 -14.18 -19.79
C LEU A 587 11.00 -14.74 -20.91
N ALA A 588 11.01 -16.07 -21.09
CA ALA A 588 10.12 -16.78 -22.01
C ALA A 588 8.61 -16.58 -21.71
N GLU A 589 8.24 -16.14 -20.50
CA GLU A 589 6.85 -15.84 -20.15
C GLU A 589 6.41 -14.42 -20.55
N PHE A 590 7.29 -13.61 -21.16
CA PHE A 590 7.04 -12.19 -21.47
C PHE A 590 5.68 -11.93 -22.10
N ALA A 591 5.34 -12.61 -23.21
CA ALA A 591 4.08 -12.39 -23.92
C ALA A 591 2.86 -12.70 -23.04
N ARG A 592 2.92 -13.78 -22.25
CA ARG A 592 1.88 -14.16 -21.31
C ARG A 592 1.73 -13.13 -20.20
N SER A 593 2.83 -12.60 -19.66
CA SER A 593 2.79 -11.57 -18.61
C SER A 593 2.19 -10.25 -19.10
N VAL A 594 2.35 -9.91 -20.38
CA VAL A 594 1.66 -8.75 -20.98
C VAL A 594 0.16 -9.00 -21.03
N LYS A 595 -0.26 -10.13 -21.62
CA LYS A 595 -1.67 -10.49 -21.86
C LYS A 595 -2.48 -10.72 -20.59
N GLU A 596 -1.92 -11.46 -19.64
CA GLU A 596 -2.63 -11.94 -18.45
C GLU A 596 -2.22 -11.17 -17.18
N GLY A 597 -0.98 -10.71 -17.13
CA GLY A 597 -0.42 -10.01 -15.96
C GLY A 597 -0.63 -8.51 -15.96
N GLY A 598 -1.12 -7.92 -17.07
CA GLY A 598 -1.29 -6.47 -17.19
C GLY A 598 0.03 -5.69 -17.29
N LEU A 599 1.13 -6.37 -17.67
CA LEU A 599 2.45 -5.74 -17.72
C LEU A 599 2.64 -4.76 -18.88
N GLY A 600 1.72 -4.72 -19.85
CA GLY A 600 1.79 -3.78 -20.97
C GLY A 600 1.90 -2.32 -20.52
N GLY A 601 0.92 -1.86 -19.74
CA GLY A 601 0.93 -0.50 -19.17
C GLY A 601 2.08 -0.27 -18.18
N TYR A 602 2.56 -1.32 -17.52
CA TYR A 602 3.73 -1.27 -16.64
C TYR A 602 5.01 -0.94 -17.41
N TYR A 603 5.24 -1.60 -18.55
CA TYR A 603 6.40 -1.33 -19.41
C TYR A 603 6.32 0.05 -20.07
N CYS A 604 5.15 0.45 -20.58
CA CYS A 604 4.96 1.77 -21.20
C CYS A 604 5.30 2.92 -20.22
N LYS A 605 4.94 2.78 -18.94
CA LYS A 605 5.26 3.78 -17.91
C LYS A 605 6.76 3.85 -17.58
N ARG A 606 7.55 2.85 -17.97
CA ARG A 606 8.97 2.73 -17.61
C ARG A 606 9.94 3.06 -18.75
N VAL A 607 9.45 3.55 -19.88
CA VAL A 607 10.28 4.07 -20.97
C VAL A 607 10.26 5.59 -21.01
N LYS A 608 11.13 6.20 -21.82
CA LYS A 608 11.11 7.64 -22.07
C LYS A 608 9.76 8.05 -22.63
N TYR A 609 9.28 9.24 -22.28
CA TYR A 609 8.00 9.77 -22.78
C TYR A 609 7.91 9.70 -24.31
N THR A 610 8.97 10.11 -25.01
CA THR A 610 9.06 10.07 -26.48
C THR A 610 8.96 8.67 -27.08
N ASP A 611 9.31 7.64 -26.30
CA ASP A 611 9.29 6.24 -26.72
C ASP A 611 7.97 5.52 -26.35
N GLN A 612 7.13 6.13 -25.50
CA GLN A 612 5.91 5.48 -24.99
C GLN A 612 4.96 5.04 -26.11
N ARG A 613 4.82 5.85 -27.16
CA ARG A 613 3.96 5.50 -28.30
C ARG A 613 4.45 4.24 -29.01
N VAL A 614 5.75 4.16 -29.29
CA VAL A 614 6.37 2.99 -29.96
C VAL A 614 6.20 1.73 -29.12
N ILE A 615 6.36 1.84 -27.80
CA ILE A 615 6.18 0.71 -26.90
C ILE A 615 4.71 0.33 -26.77
N SER A 616 3.79 1.29 -26.68
CA SER A 616 2.35 1.02 -26.65
C SER A 616 1.90 0.27 -27.90
N ASP A 617 2.32 0.73 -29.08
CA ASP A 617 2.00 0.08 -30.35
C ASP A 617 2.52 -1.38 -30.40
N TYR A 618 3.74 -1.62 -29.89
CA TYR A 618 4.30 -2.97 -29.78
C TYR A 618 3.56 -3.85 -28.77
N ILE A 619 3.19 -3.32 -27.61
CA ILE A 619 2.45 -4.04 -26.58
C ILE A 619 1.05 -4.42 -27.09
N GLU A 620 0.35 -3.52 -27.78
CA GLU A 620 -0.94 -3.84 -28.39
C GLU A 620 -0.83 -4.92 -29.47
N GLU A 621 0.27 -4.95 -30.21
CA GLU A 621 0.54 -6.04 -31.15
C GLU A 621 0.75 -7.38 -30.42
N VAL A 622 1.45 -7.36 -29.28
CA VAL A 622 1.63 -8.55 -28.44
C VAL A 622 0.29 -9.06 -27.95
N ASP A 623 -0.60 -8.19 -27.47
CA ASP A 623 -1.93 -8.55 -26.99
C ASP A 623 -2.84 -9.12 -28.08
N ARG A 624 -2.79 -8.55 -29.29
CA ARG A 624 -3.66 -8.97 -30.41
C ARG A 624 -3.27 -10.32 -31.02
N ARG A 625 -2.01 -10.75 -30.92
CA ARG A 625 -1.55 -12.00 -31.55
C ARG A 625 -1.94 -13.22 -30.72
N SER A 626 -2.52 -14.23 -31.36
CA SER A 626 -2.93 -15.48 -30.70
C SER A 626 -1.76 -16.44 -30.41
N ALA A 627 -0.67 -16.37 -31.17
CA ALA A 627 0.53 -17.16 -30.96
C ALA A 627 1.44 -16.52 -29.89
N ASP A 628 2.21 -17.35 -29.19
CA ASP A 628 3.32 -16.88 -28.35
C ASP A 628 4.37 -16.22 -29.25
N ILE A 629 4.72 -14.98 -28.90
CA ILE A 629 5.77 -14.21 -29.57
C ILE A 629 7.08 -14.53 -28.86
N ASP A 630 8.15 -14.68 -29.63
CA ASP A 630 9.48 -14.85 -29.06
C ASP A 630 9.80 -13.74 -28.05
N PRO A 631 10.42 -14.07 -26.91
CA PRO A 631 10.78 -13.07 -25.93
C PRO A 631 11.75 -12.03 -26.52
N PRO A 632 11.72 -10.77 -26.04
CA PRO A 632 12.64 -9.74 -26.49
C PRO A 632 14.10 -10.17 -26.35
N ALA A 633 14.85 -10.10 -27.45
CA ALA A 633 16.28 -10.43 -27.45
C ALA A 633 17.07 -9.38 -26.65
N LEU A 634 18.12 -9.85 -25.96
CA LEU A 634 19.05 -8.95 -25.25
C LEU A 634 19.87 -8.15 -26.26
N PRO A 635 19.89 -6.81 -26.19
CA PRO A 635 20.71 -6.01 -27.08
C PRO A 635 22.20 -6.17 -26.81
N VAL A 636 23.01 -5.93 -27.84
CA VAL A 636 24.46 -5.78 -27.71
C VAL A 636 24.78 -4.64 -26.72
N ASN A 637 25.80 -4.82 -25.88
CA ASN A 637 26.20 -3.87 -24.84
C ASN A 637 25.13 -3.55 -23.78
N SER A 638 24.13 -4.42 -23.61
CA SER A 638 23.10 -4.24 -22.57
C SER A 638 23.53 -4.69 -21.18
N ARG A 639 24.66 -5.41 -21.05
CA ARG A 639 25.18 -5.87 -19.76
C ARG A 639 25.46 -4.71 -18.80
N VAL A 640 25.16 -4.95 -17.53
CA VAL A 640 25.39 -4.00 -16.45
C VAL A 640 26.78 -4.25 -15.85
N PHE A 641 27.77 -3.49 -16.32
CA PHE A 641 29.13 -3.52 -15.76
C PHE A 641 29.30 -2.64 -14.51
N ASN A 642 28.54 -1.55 -14.43
CA ASN A 642 28.57 -0.66 -13.28
C ASN A 642 27.13 -0.26 -12.94
N PHE A 643 26.59 -0.86 -11.88
CA PHE A 643 25.23 -0.61 -11.48
C PHE A 643 25.01 0.84 -11.03
N SER A 644 26.04 1.53 -10.53
CA SER A 644 25.92 2.94 -10.10
C SER A 644 25.49 3.91 -11.21
N HIS A 645 25.64 3.52 -12.49
CA HIS A 645 25.14 4.31 -13.61
C HIS A 645 23.60 4.40 -13.66
N CYS A 646 22.88 3.48 -13.00
CA CYS A 646 21.41 3.49 -12.94
C CYS A 646 20.86 4.80 -12.37
N TYR A 647 21.55 5.41 -11.39
CA TYR A 647 21.19 6.72 -10.85
C TYR A 647 21.23 7.81 -11.91
N SER A 648 22.34 7.90 -12.66
CA SER A 648 22.49 8.90 -13.72
C SER A 648 21.56 8.64 -14.91
N GLU A 649 21.22 7.38 -15.19
CA GLU A 649 20.23 7.00 -16.21
C GLU A 649 18.83 7.49 -15.80
N MET A 650 18.46 7.30 -14.53
CA MET A 650 17.21 7.80 -13.95
C MET A 650 17.11 9.33 -14.07
N ILE A 651 18.11 10.09 -13.61
CA ILE A 651 18.08 11.56 -13.69
C ILE A 651 18.03 12.05 -15.15
N ARG A 652 18.79 11.43 -16.07
CA ARG A 652 18.71 11.79 -17.50
C ARG A 652 17.34 11.51 -18.10
N GLN A 653 16.63 10.48 -17.64
CA GLN A 653 15.26 10.24 -18.10
C GLN A 653 14.31 11.34 -17.62
N ILE A 654 14.46 11.80 -16.38
CA ILE A 654 13.73 12.94 -15.82
C ILE A 654 13.95 14.18 -16.69
N ILE A 655 15.21 14.49 -17.02
CA ILE A 655 15.57 15.59 -17.93
C ILE A 655 14.91 15.43 -19.30
N ASN A 656 14.99 14.25 -19.93
CA ASN A 656 14.34 14.00 -21.22
C ASN A 656 12.81 14.15 -21.16
N GLY A 657 12.20 13.81 -20.02
CA GLY A 657 10.77 14.00 -19.80
C GLY A 657 10.38 15.46 -19.70
N VAL A 658 11.21 16.26 -19.02
CA VAL A 658 11.03 17.72 -18.90
C VAL A 658 11.18 18.41 -20.25
N ASP A 659 12.20 18.01 -21.03
CA ASP A 659 12.48 18.57 -22.37
C ASP A 659 11.38 18.23 -23.40
N ALA A 660 10.69 17.10 -23.24
CA ALA A 660 9.71 16.62 -24.22
C ALA A 660 8.33 17.31 -24.17
N GLN A 661 7.86 17.90 -23.05
CA GLN A 661 6.54 18.56 -22.97
C GLN A 661 6.38 19.62 -21.85
N THR A 662 6.09 20.87 -22.20
CA THR A 662 5.72 21.97 -21.28
C THR A 662 4.30 21.89 -20.68
N THR A 663 3.63 20.73 -20.60
CA THR A 663 2.29 20.66 -19.95
C THR A 663 1.90 19.30 -19.35
N SER A 664 2.65 18.21 -19.58
CA SER A 664 2.41 16.89 -18.94
C SER A 664 3.52 16.42 -18.00
N LEU A 665 4.49 17.30 -17.71
CA LEU A 665 5.66 17.10 -16.83
C LEU A 665 5.34 16.38 -15.50
N ILE A 666 4.11 16.56 -15.00
CA ILE A 666 3.66 16.26 -13.64
C ILE A 666 3.43 14.74 -13.39
N GLU A 667 2.98 13.96 -14.39
CA GLU A 667 2.56 12.57 -14.14
C GLU A 667 3.61 11.49 -14.45
N VAL A 668 4.55 11.77 -15.35
CA VAL A 668 5.45 10.76 -15.92
C VAL A 668 6.82 10.76 -15.24
N VAL A 669 7.30 11.94 -14.83
CA VAL A 669 8.67 12.16 -14.33
C VAL A 669 8.81 11.82 -12.85
N ALA A 670 7.81 12.15 -12.02
CA ALA A 670 7.79 11.76 -10.61
C ALA A 670 7.75 10.23 -10.47
N LYS A 671 6.79 9.57 -11.12
CA LYS A 671 6.42 8.17 -10.91
C LYS A 671 7.54 7.11 -11.07
N LEU A 672 8.56 7.38 -11.86
CA LEU A 672 9.61 6.41 -12.22
C LEU A 672 10.73 6.28 -11.17
N SER A 673 11.21 7.40 -10.65
CA SER A 673 12.08 7.45 -9.46
C SER A 673 11.31 7.11 -8.17
N TYR A 674 9.99 7.34 -8.19
CA TYR A 674 9.10 7.18 -7.05
C TYR A 674 8.59 5.74 -6.88
N ASP A 675 8.39 4.98 -7.96
CA ASP A 675 8.03 3.55 -7.90
C ASP A 675 9.08 2.73 -7.13
N ALA A 676 10.37 3.11 -7.21
CA ALA A 676 11.49 2.53 -6.44
C ALA A 676 11.51 2.96 -4.95
N ALA A 677 10.93 4.10 -4.60
CA ALA A 677 10.72 4.51 -3.21
C ALA A 677 9.46 3.84 -2.63
N VAL A 678 8.35 3.85 -3.38
CA VAL A 678 7.09 3.13 -3.09
C VAL A 678 7.33 1.64 -2.93
N ALA A 679 8.24 1.08 -3.74
CA ALA A 679 8.75 -0.27 -3.62
C ALA A 679 9.28 -0.61 -2.23
N ALA A 680 10.29 0.15 -1.82
CA ALA A 680 10.99 0.03 -0.57
C ALA A 680 10.10 0.34 0.63
N VAL A 681 8.93 0.98 0.44
CA VAL A 681 7.97 1.25 1.51
C VAL A 681 6.87 0.20 1.63
N ALA A 682 6.33 -0.31 0.52
CA ALA A 682 5.47 -1.51 0.55
C ALA A 682 6.22 -2.68 1.25
N VAL A 683 7.52 -2.74 1.02
CA VAL A 683 8.47 -3.62 1.70
C VAL A 683 8.42 -3.50 3.23
N VAL A 684 8.36 -2.28 3.76
CA VAL A 684 8.39 -1.95 5.19
C VAL A 684 7.03 -2.20 5.85
N GLY A 685 5.95 -1.85 5.15
CA GLY A 685 4.57 -2.07 5.59
C GLY A 685 4.18 -3.54 5.74
N CYS A 686 4.73 -4.41 4.90
CA CYS A 686 4.45 -5.86 4.95
C CYS A 686 5.12 -6.57 6.14
N VAL A 687 6.11 -5.96 6.79
CA VAL A 687 6.96 -6.68 7.76
C VAL A 687 6.42 -6.52 9.17
N PHE A 688 5.67 -5.45 9.43
CA PHE A 688 5.10 -5.13 10.73
C PHE A 688 3.64 -4.67 10.58
N PRO A 689 2.70 -5.60 10.30
CA PRO A 689 1.32 -5.30 10.60
C PRO A 689 1.24 -4.80 12.03
N PRO A 690 0.65 -3.60 12.30
CA PRO A 690 0.43 -3.17 13.66
C PRO A 690 -0.25 -4.34 14.36
N ILE A 691 0.41 -4.72 15.44
CA ILE A 691 0.35 -6.08 15.92
C ILE A 691 -1.11 -6.32 16.26
N GLY A 692 -1.73 -7.31 15.58
CA GLY A 692 -3.06 -7.83 15.89
C GLY A 692 -4.04 -7.95 14.74
N PHE A 693 -3.67 -7.51 13.54
CA PHE A 693 -4.59 -7.47 12.41
C PHE A 693 -4.31 -8.58 11.39
N GLY A 694 -5.33 -9.38 11.11
CA GLY A 694 -5.43 -9.96 9.77
C GLY A 694 -5.50 -8.83 8.75
N LEU A 695 -4.65 -8.89 7.72
CA LEU A 695 -4.87 -8.36 6.36
C LEU A 695 -4.89 -6.85 6.11
N SER A 696 -5.38 -6.02 7.01
CA SER A 696 -5.52 -4.57 6.75
C SER A 696 -4.18 -3.82 6.68
N ALA A 697 -3.12 -4.40 7.21
CA ALA A 697 -1.83 -3.72 7.36
C ALA A 697 -1.14 -3.35 6.04
N VAL A 698 -1.21 -4.18 5.01
CA VAL A 698 -0.52 -3.93 3.74
C VAL A 698 -1.17 -2.76 2.99
N VAL A 699 -2.51 -2.72 3.00
CA VAL A 699 -3.27 -1.66 2.34
C VAL A 699 -3.19 -0.36 3.14
N MET A 700 -3.25 -0.43 4.47
CA MET A 700 -3.05 0.73 5.35
C MET A 700 -1.64 1.31 5.21
N ALA A 701 -0.60 0.47 5.24
CA ALA A 701 0.78 0.95 5.07
C ALA A 701 1.00 1.62 3.71
N LYS A 702 0.37 1.08 2.66
CA LYS A 702 0.35 1.69 1.33
C LYS A 702 -0.38 3.04 1.35
N GLY A 703 -1.58 3.13 1.93
CA GLY A 703 -2.36 4.38 1.99
C GLY A 703 -1.70 5.50 2.82
N VAL A 704 -1.04 5.14 3.94
CA VAL A 704 -0.25 6.09 4.75
C VAL A 704 0.89 6.67 3.94
N PHE A 705 1.62 5.82 3.22
CA PHE A 705 2.77 6.27 2.47
C PHE A 705 2.37 7.01 1.20
N GLU A 706 1.34 6.56 0.48
CA GLU A 706 0.75 7.34 -0.62
C GLU A 706 0.29 8.73 -0.14
N GLY A 707 -0.20 8.83 1.10
CA GLY A 707 -0.52 10.09 1.75
C GLY A 707 0.71 10.96 2.08
N GLU A 708 1.76 10.39 2.67
CA GLU A 708 3.05 11.07 2.92
C GLU A 708 3.70 11.53 1.60
N MET A 709 3.60 10.68 0.59
CA MET A 709 4.09 10.89 -0.77
C MET A 709 3.40 12.04 -1.45
N ALA A 710 2.06 12.01 -1.48
CA ALA A 710 1.26 13.08 -2.02
C ALA A 710 1.51 14.40 -1.27
N TYR A 711 1.90 14.34 0.01
CA TYR A 711 2.22 15.52 0.82
C TYR A 711 3.56 16.12 0.40
N HIS A 712 4.59 15.28 0.19
CA HIS A 712 5.87 15.70 -0.39
C HIS A 712 5.73 16.20 -1.83
N GLU A 713 4.81 15.65 -2.62
CA GLU A 713 4.49 16.04 -3.99
C GLU A 713 3.56 17.26 -4.09
N GLY A 714 2.99 17.74 -2.97
CA GLY A 714 2.02 18.83 -2.95
C GLY A 714 0.65 18.48 -3.57
N ASP A 715 0.37 17.20 -3.82
CA ASP A 715 -0.92 16.70 -4.31
C ASP A 715 -1.87 16.45 -3.13
N TYR A 716 -2.30 17.54 -2.49
CA TYR A 716 -3.15 17.50 -1.29
C TYR A 716 -4.47 16.73 -1.46
N LYS A 717 -4.95 16.56 -2.71
CA LYS A 717 -6.13 15.75 -3.02
C LYS A 717 -5.83 14.25 -2.91
N LYS A 718 -4.68 13.80 -3.43
CA LYS A 718 -4.20 12.43 -3.22
C LYS A 718 -3.80 12.16 -1.77
N VAL A 719 -3.22 13.15 -1.07
CA VAL A 719 -2.97 13.06 0.39
C VAL A 719 -4.25 12.70 1.10
N PHE A 720 -5.31 13.46 0.79
CA PHE A 720 -6.60 13.29 1.42
C PHE A 720 -7.25 11.96 1.05
N SER A 721 -7.25 11.54 -0.23
CA SER A 721 -7.85 10.26 -0.61
C SER A 721 -7.12 9.07 0.00
N SER A 722 -5.80 9.05 -0.03
CA SER A 722 -5.02 7.94 0.53
C SER A 722 -5.10 7.88 2.06
N TYR A 723 -5.18 9.05 2.72
CA TYR A 723 -5.44 9.14 4.16
C TYR A 723 -6.88 8.77 4.51
N LEU A 724 -7.88 9.19 3.73
CA LEU A 724 -9.28 8.82 3.91
C LEU A 724 -9.49 7.32 3.71
N ASP A 725 -8.88 6.73 2.69
CA ASP A 725 -8.90 5.28 2.45
C ASP A 725 -8.29 4.54 3.65
N CYS A 726 -7.13 4.98 4.15
CA CYS A 726 -6.51 4.42 5.35
C CYS A 726 -7.39 4.59 6.60
N MET A 727 -7.99 5.78 6.82
CA MET A 727 -8.82 6.06 7.98
C MET A 727 -10.18 5.35 7.93
N LEU A 728 -10.78 5.19 6.75
CA LEU A 728 -11.98 4.38 6.53
C LEU A 728 -11.67 2.89 6.72
N GLU A 729 -10.51 2.42 6.26
CA GLU A 729 -10.01 1.07 6.56
C GLU A 729 -9.83 0.86 8.06
N LEU A 730 -9.35 1.86 8.80
CA LEU A 730 -9.18 1.80 10.26
C LEU A 730 -10.51 1.93 11.02
N ALA A 731 -11.44 2.74 10.51
CA ALA A 731 -12.75 2.98 11.13
C ALA A 731 -13.71 1.79 10.94
N THR A 732 -13.67 1.13 9.78
CA THR A 732 -14.47 -0.10 9.53
C THR A 732 -13.98 -1.30 10.33
N MET A 733 -12.74 -1.27 10.83
CA MET A 733 -12.23 -2.26 11.78
C MET A 733 -12.64 -2.01 13.23
N ARG A 734 -13.28 -0.87 13.55
CA ARG A 734 -13.83 -0.58 14.88
C ARG A 734 -15.25 -1.11 15.01
N ILE A 735 -15.36 -2.41 15.27
CA ILE A 735 -16.46 -2.96 16.08
C ILE A 735 -15.81 -3.63 17.29
N GLY A 736 -15.37 -2.83 18.28
CA GLY A 736 -14.75 -3.28 19.54
C GLY A 736 -13.87 -2.23 20.23
N LYS A 737 -13.98 -2.10 21.57
CA LYS A 737 -13.39 -1.05 22.44
C LYS A 737 -11.84 -1.09 22.58
N LEU A 738 -11.08 -0.89 21.51
CA LEU A 738 -9.62 -0.69 21.59
C LEU A 738 -9.21 0.63 20.89
N GLY A 739 -8.41 1.44 21.60
CA GLY A 739 -7.93 2.77 21.17
C GLY A 739 -6.99 2.74 19.96
N PHE A 740 -6.46 3.91 19.57
CA PHE A 740 -5.56 4.05 18.42
C PHE A 740 -4.18 3.42 18.64
N SER A 741 -3.66 2.75 17.61
CA SER A 741 -2.28 2.26 17.49
C SER A 741 -1.25 3.39 17.26
N GLN A 742 0.03 3.09 17.49
CA GLN A 742 1.13 4.04 17.31
C GLN A 742 1.32 4.49 15.85
N VAL A 743 0.99 3.62 14.88
CA VAL A 743 0.98 3.97 13.44
C VAL A 743 -0.07 5.05 13.18
N GLN A 744 -1.27 4.92 13.77
CA GLN A 744 -2.34 5.92 13.68
C GLN A 744 -1.90 7.27 14.27
N LYS A 745 -1.12 7.24 15.36
CA LYS A 745 -0.57 8.44 15.99
C LYS A 745 0.50 9.15 15.15
N ALA A 746 1.41 8.37 14.55
CA ALA A 746 2.47 8.89 13.69
C ALA A 746 1.93 9.59 12.43
N ILE A 747 0.79 9.12 11.90
CA ILE A 747 0.14 9.71 10.70
C ILE A 747 -0.46 11.08 11.02
N ALA A 748 -1.17 11.22 12.16
CA ALA A 748 -1.77 12.50 12.54
C ALA A 748 -0.73 13.57 12.88
N LYS A 749 0.42 13.19 13.45
CA LYS A 749 1.54 14.09 13.76
C LYS A 749 2.17 14.73 12.52
N ARG A 750 2.09 14.07 11.35
CA ARG A 750 2.68 14.54 10.09
C ARG A 750 1.79 15.48 9.26
N LEU A 751 0.50 15.58 9.57
CA LEU A 751 -0.45 16.42 8.83
C LEU A 751 -0.40 17.92 9.20
N GLY A 752 0.28 18.29 10.28
CA GLY A 752 0.34 19.69 10.73
C GLY A 752 -1.04 20.24 11.15
N ASP A 753 -1.14 21.56 11.38
CA ASP A 753 -2.29 22.23 11.98
C ASP A 753 -3.64 21.73 11.44
N THR A 754 -4.44 21.19 12.37
CA THR A 754 -5.84 20.79 12.25
C THR A 754 -6.67 21.68 11.31
N ASN A 755 -6.44 23.00 11.32
CA ASN A 755 -7.20 23.96 10.51
C ASN A 755 -6.94 23.84 8.99
N THR A 756 -5.71 23.49 8.59
CA THR A 756 -5.34 23.33 7.18
C THR A 756 -6.00 22.09 6.59
N CYS A 757 -5.99 20.98 7.34
CA CYS A 757 -6.65 19.75 6.93
C CYS A 757 -8.17 19.95 6.80
N LEU A 758 -8.79 20.70 7.72
CA LEU A 758 -10.21 21.05 7.71
C LEU A 758 -10.63 21.90 6.49
N SER A 759 -9.78 22.84 6.07
CA SER A 759 -10.04 23.66 4.86
C SER A 759 -10.01 22.84 3.56
N VAL A 760 -9.13 21.84 3.46
CA VAL A 760 -9.05 20.93 2.30
C VAL A 760 -10.25 19.98 2.25
N VAL A 761 -10.70 19.48 3.41
CA VAL A 761 -11.94 18.67 3.53
C VAL A 761 -13.16 19.46 3.06
N SER A 762 -13.28 20.73 3.49
CA SER A 762 -14.38 21.61 3.08
C SER A 762 -14.35 21.94 1.59
N ALA A 763 -13.17 22.04 0.98
CA ALA A 763 -13.00 22.39 -0.43
C ALA A 763 -13.26 21.20 -1.38
N CYS A 764 -13.01 19.95 -0.93
CA CYS A 764 -13.05 18.77 -1.81
C CYS A 764 -14.29 17.88 -1.66
N SER A 765 -14.94 17.84 -0.49
CA SER A 765 -15.98 16.82 -0.21
C SER A 765 -17.42 17.26 -0.51
N GLY A 766 -17.72 18.56 -0.53
CA GLY A 766 -19.09 19.07 -0.70
C GLY A 766 -20.13 18.52 0.29
N THR A 767 -19.71 17.77 1.32
CA THR A 767 -20.58 17.02 2.24
C THR A 767 -20.11 17.21 3.67
N THR A 768 -21.08 17.34 4.58
CA THR A 768 -20.86 17.49 6.02
C THR A 768 -20.61 16.13 6.64
N VAL A 769 -19.37 15.63 6.55
CA VAL A 769 -18.90 14.58 7.46
C VAL A 769 -18.80 15.20 8.86
N ASP A 770 -19.20 14.47 9.90
CA ASP A 770 -19.27 14.98 11.27
C ASP A 770 -17.86 15.32 11.81
N LEU A 771 -17.54 16.62 11.70
CA LEU A 771 -16.27 17.26 12.04
C LEU A 771 -15.81 16.98 13.47
N ALA A 772 -16.74 16.69 14.38
CA ALA A 772 -16.43 16.39 15.77
C ALA A 772 -15.67 15.07 15.91
N VAL A 773 -16.09 14.04 15.16
CA VAL A 773 -15.48 12.71 15.17
C VAL A 773 -14.07 12.78 14.60
N MET A 774 -13.89 13.42 13.44
CA MET A 774 -12.56 13.58 12.82
C MET A 774 -11.59 14.39 13.68
N SER A 775 -12.06 15.44 14.39
CA SER A 775 -11.21 16.23 15.28
C SER A 775 -10.78 15.48 16.55
N ALA A 776 -11.66 14.63 17.09
CA ALA A 776 -11.36 13.79 18.25
C ALA A 776 -10.36 12.69 17.88
N LEU A 777 -10.56 12.06 16.72
CA LEU A 777 -9.67 11.04 16.16
C LEU A 777 -8.26 11.61 15.88
N MET A 778 -8.16 12.84 15.37
CA MET A 778 -6.87 13.53 15.15
C MET A 778 -6.18 13.95 16.46
N LYS A 779 -6.93 14.41 17.47
CA LYS A 779 -6.35 14.79 18.78
C LYS A 779 -5.74 13.59 19.52
N GLU A 780 -6.43 12.46 19.55
CA GLU A 780 -5.95 11.22 20.19
C GLU A 780 -4.74 10.62 19.45
N ALA A 781 -4.65 10.85 18.14
CA ALA A 781 -3.52 10.48 17.32
C ALA A 781 -2.29 11.41 17.51
N LEU A 782 -2.47 12.65 18.01
CA LEU A 782 -1.37 13.60 18.24
C LEU A 782 -0.66 13.44 19.60
N GLU A 783 -1.16 12.60 20.50
CA GLU A 783 -0.52 12.28 21.79
C GLU A 783 0.65 11.30 21.58
N GLU A 784 1.86 11.65 22.04
CA GLU A 784 3.10 10.88 21.85
C GLU A 784 2.94 9.40 22.21
N PRO A 785 3.27 8.45 21.30
CA PRO A 785 3.44 7.06 21.68
C PRO A 785 4.83 6.85 22.31
N ASP A 786 4.93 5.88 23.23
CA ASP A 786 6.19 5.52 23.88
C ASP A 786 7.23 4.94 22.88
N SER A 787 6.89 4.44 21.68
CA SER A 787 7.90 4.00 20.69
C SER A 787 8.43 5.17 19.85
N SER A 788 9.75 5.20 19.65
CA SER A 788 10.44 6.23 18.86
C SER A 788 11.42 5.58 17.88
N GLU A 789 11.32 5.95 16.60
CA GLU A 789 12.25 5.49 15.56
C GLU A 789 13.07 6.66 15.01
N GLN A 790 14.36 6.44 14.76
CA GLN A 790 15.27 7.49 14.27
C GLN A 790 16.30 6.92 13.28
N THR A 791 16.54 7.67 12.20
CA THR A 791 17.62 7.39 11.24
C THR A 791 18.62 8.53 11.33
N LEU A 792 19.89 8.21 11.50
CA LEU A 792 20.97 9.17 11.67
C LEU A 792 22.08 8.91 10.66
N LEU A 793 22.58 9.97 10.03
CA LEU A 793 23.86 9.98 9.32
C LEU A 793 24.95 10.41 10.31
N GLU A 794 25.97 9.57 10.48
CA GLU A 794 27.13 9.79 11.36
C GLU A 794 28.43 9.95 10.58
#